data_AF-A0A7J9IVK8-F1
#
_entry.id   AF-A0A7J9IVK8-F1
#
_cell.length_a   1.000
_cell.length_b   1.000
_cell.length_c   1.000
_cell.angle_alpha   90.00
_cell.angle_beta   90.00
_cell.angle_gamma   90.00
#
_symmetry.space_group_name_H-M   'P 1'
#
loop_
_entity.id
_entity.type
_entity.pdbx_description
1 polymer ?
#
loop_
_entity_poly.entity_id
_entity_poly.type
_entity_poly.pdbx_seq_one_letter_code
_entity_poly.pdbx_strand_id
1 'polypeptide(L)'
;MVSSCCLDQLNLLSTDDFRVTNRIPRVMKVSGVISDFGEDQQAMPRKRVIIVSNQLPLRAWRDSVSNEWCFEFDENDLLALLRDAFPPDTEVRYVGTLKADVDTADQEEVAQVLHDKFSCETIFLPVDMRNEFYHGFCKHYLWPLFHYMMPMTGNDGGRFDRSQWMAYVSANRIFADKVLEVTDRDDEDEDHVWVHDYHLMALPTFLRRRSNRVKLGFFLHSPFPSSDMYKTLPVRDEILRALLNCDLIGFHTFDYARHFLSSCRRILGLHSESNRGHIALEYYGRTVTIKILPAGIHMGQLESMMSEESTLRMAKELKHKYEGKIMMVGVDDLDLFKGIPQKFSAMGELLETNQELRGKVVLVQITNPARSLGRDVQQLLDEANSIAKEVNNKYGEPGYQPIVFLKGPVTTQEKLAYYAVAEFCVVTPVRDGMNLVPYKYTVCRQGCPALDKALGVDENSPPKNSVIIVSEFIGCSPSLSGAIRVNPWNIDEMANAMYRAIDLSETEKHLRHEKHYKYISSHDVAYWARSFDQDLVRACRDHYHKRYWRVGLGLAFRLVALEPNFRKLLGDTLNSAYKITSSRLILLDYDGTMMPPTSVNKGPSHEVISVLNRLCDDPKNIVFIVSGRDRDTLSKWFSSCEKLGIAAEHGYFTRWTRDSAWETYRSVDLSWKEVVEPIMQLYMEATDGSCIENKESAVVWHHQDADPDFGLFQAKELHDHLENVLANEPVVVKRGQHIVEVKPQGLSKGIVAENLISSMRSKGKSPDFLLCIGDDRSDEDMFESIARSSANPTLPAIAEIFACTVGQKPSMAKYYVDDIVEVIGLLRGIPEATVQPN
;
A
#
# COMPACT_ATOMS: atom_id res chain seq x y z
N MET A 1 17.73 -47.47 -6.75
CA MET A 1 18.44 -46.66 -5.74
C MET A 1 18.32 -45.19 -6.13
N VAL A 2 17.23 -44.54 -5.72
CA VAL A 2 17.11 -43.09 -5.52
C VAL A 2 16.13 -42.98 -4.36
N SER A 3 16.59 -42.46 -3.21
CA SER A 3 15.83 -42.44 -1.97
C SER A 3 15.03 -41.16 -1.86
N SER A 4 13.71 -41.34 -1.76
CA SER A 4 12.71 -40.39 -1.31
C SER A 4 12.95 -39.95 0.14
N CYS A 5 13.05 -38.64 0.39
CA CYS A 5 12.68 -38.01 1.66
C CYS A 5 12.61 -36.48 1.46
N CYS A 6 11.67 -35.81 2.15
CA CYS A 6 11.47 -34.36 2.27
C CYS A 6 10.34 -33.70 1.45
N LEU A 7 9.17 -34.34 1.30
CA LEU A 7 7.94 -33.68 0.83
C LEU A 7 6.73 -33.73 1.80
N ASP A 8 6.85 -34.36 2.97
CA ASP A 8 5.68 -34.69 3.82
C ASP A 8 5.52 -33.89 5.13
N GLN A 9 6.05 -32.67 5.25
CA GLN A 9 5.86 -31.86 6.50
C GLN A 9 5.04 -30.57 6.35
N LEU A 10 4.33 -30.37 5.23
CA LEU A 10 3.40 -29.23 5.05
C LEU A 10 1.91 -29.60 5.16
N ASN A 11 1.58 -30.85 5.50
CA ASN A 11 0.19 -31.28 5.69
C ASN A 11 -0.27 -31.04 7.14
N LEU A 12 -0.71 -29.82 7.44
CA LEU A 12 -1.69 -29.57 8.51
C LEU A 12 -3.08 -29.48 7.87
N LEU A 13 -3.64 -30.63 7.55
CA LEU A 13 -5.05 -30.79 7.16
C LEU A 13 -5.84 -31.19 8.40
N SER A 14 -6.83 -30.40 8.78
CA SER A 14 -7.98 -30.89 9.54
C SER A 14 -8.97 -31.51 8.57
N THR A 15 -9.54 -32.67 8.91
CA THR A 15 -10.48 -33.44 8.11
C THR A 15 -11.87 -32.81 7.92
N ASP A 16 -12.09 -31.56 8.36
CA ASP A 16 -13.38 -30.87 8.26
C ASP A 16 -13.58 -30.05 6.97
N ASP A 17 -12.55 -29.86 6.14
CA ASP A 17 -12.64 -29.07 4.89
C ASP A 17 -13.42 -29.77 3.75
N PHE A 18 -13.85 -31.03 3.93
CA PHE A 18 -14.50 -31.82 2.87
C PHE A 18 -16.03 -31.94 2.98
N ARG A 19 -16.71 -31.18 3.85
CA ARG A 19 -18.18 -31.26 4.02
C ARG A 19 -18.91 -29.92 3.90
N VAL A 20 -18.65 -29.12 2.87
CA VAL A 20 -19.58 -28.05 2.45
C VAL A 20 -19.66 -27.94 0.92
N THR A 21 -20.03 -29.03 0.26
CA THR A 21 -20.45 -29.01 -1.15
C THR A 21 -21.76 -29.79 -1.27
N ASN A 22 -22.89 -29.10 -1.07
CA ASN A 22 -24.20 -29.38 -1.67
C ASN A 22 -25.31 -28.59 -0.98
N ARG A 23 -25.40 -27.27 -1.23
CA ARG A 23 -26.69 -26.55 -1.19
C ARG A 23 -26.70 -25.46 -2.25
N ILE A 24 -27.42 -25.76 -3.33
CA ILE A 24 -27.80 -24.81 -4.38
C ILE A 24 -28.74 -23.77 -3.76
N PRO A 25 -28.52 -22.45 -3.92
CA PRO A 25 -29.49 -21.45 -3.49
C PRO A 25 -30.79 -21.59 -4.29
N ARG A 26 -31.93 -21.79 -3.61
CA ARG A 26 -33.26 -21.75 -4.21
C ARG A 26 -33.66 -20.30 -4.50
N VAL A 27 -33.14 -19.71 -5.59
CA VAL A 27 -33.78 -18.52 -6.21
C VAL A 27 -33.63 -18.60 -7.72
N MET A 28 -34.39 -19.51 -8.34
CA MET A 28 -34.69 -19.46 -9.78
C MET A 28 -35.98 -20.26 -10.02
N LYS A 29 -37.13 -19.69 -9.69
CA LYS A 29 -38.41 -19.96 -10.37
C LYS A 29 -39.32 -18.75 -10.16
N VAL A 30 -39.50 -17.96 -11.22
CA VAL A 30 -40.76 -17.40 -11.75
C VAL A 30 -40.42 -16.17 -12.61
N SER A 31 -41.00 -16.13 -13.82
CA SER A 31 -40.92 -15.01 -14.76
C SER A 31 -42.04 -14.01 -14.52
N GLY A 32 -41.73 -12.72 -14.68
CA GLY A 32 -42.69 -11.70 -15.13
C GLY A 32 -43.24 -10.76 -14.07
N VAL A 33 -43.24 -9.47 -14.45
CA VAL A 33 -43.95 -8.31 -13.90
C VAL A 33 -43.31 -7.65 -12.67
N ILE A 34 -42.66 -6.51 -12.95
CA ILE A 34 -42.38 -5.44 -12.00
C ILE A 34 -43.74 -4.90 -11.53
N SER A 35 -44.04 -5.01 -10.23
CA SER A 35 -45.18 -4.36 -9.61
C SER A 35 -44.72 -3.31 -8.60
N ASP A 36 -45.44 -2.19 -8.64
CA ASP A 36 -45.20 -0.89 -8.01
C ASP A 36 -44.82 -0.88 -6.53
N PHE A 37 -44.10 0.20 -6.21
CA PHE A 37 -43.73 0.75 -4.91
C PHE A 37 -44.81 0.58 -3.82
N GLY A 38 -44.45 -0.18 -2.78
CA GLY A 38 -44.99 -0.03 -1.43
C GLY A 38 -43.87 0.44 -0.51
N GLU A 39 -44.04 1.61 0.11
CA GLU A 39 -43.15 2.13 1.15
C GLU A 39 -43.25 1.28 2.41
N ASP A 40 -42.53 0.15 2.45
CA ASP A 40 -42.12 -0.43 3.71
C ASP A 40 -40.86 0.30 4.18
N GLN A 41 -40.93 0.93 5.35
CA GLN A 41 -39.78 1.48 6.07
C GLN A 41 -38.85 0.33 6.48
N GLN A 42 -38.08 -0.21 5.53
CA GLN A 42 -36.93 -1.06 5.82
C GLN A 42 -35.90 -0.17 6.53
N ALA A 43 -35.56 -0.55 7.78
CA ALA A 43 -34.47 0.05 8.51
C ALA A 43 -33.22 0.05 7.61
N MET A 44 -32.67 1.23 7.32
CA MET A 44 -31.41 1.34 6.59
C MET A 44 -30.35 0.50 7.32
N PRO A 45 -29.59 -0.36 6.61
CA PRO A 45 -28.57 -1.19 7.24
C PRO A 45 -27.57 -0.28 7.96
N ARG A 46 -27.35 -0.55 9.26
CA ARG A 46 -26.41 0.23 10.07
C ARG A 46 -25.00 -0.06 9.60
N LYS A 47 -24.28 0.97 9.20
CA LYS A 47 -22.86 0.87 8.85
C LYS A 47 -22.07 0.37 10.06
N ARG A 48 -21.23 -0.65 9.85
CA ARG A 48 -20.36 -1.20 10.89
C ARG A 48 -18.89 -1.03 10.52
N VAL A 49 -18.09 -0.62 11.50
CA VAL A 49 -16.64 -0.48 11.39
C VAL A 49 -15.98 -1.41 12.40
N ILE A 50 -15.18 -2.35 11.91
CA ILE A 50 -14.44 -3.33 12.70
C ILE A 50 -12.98 -2.90 12.74
N ILE A 51 -12.54 -2.42 13.89
CA ILE A 51 -11.17 -1.99 14.15
C ILE A 51 -10.38 -3.19 14.68
N VAL A 52 -9.33 -3.58 13.96
CA VAL A 52 -8.52 -4.76 14.29
C VAL A 52 -7.11 -4.30 14.66
N SER A 53 -6.70 -4.56 15.90
CA SER A 53 -5.40 -4.18 16.43
C SER A 53 -4.82 -5.28 17.30
N ASN A 54 -3.49 -5.33 17.42
CA ASN A 54 -2.83 -6.35 18.27
C ASN A 54 -3.39 -6.36 19.69
N GLN A 55 -3.56 -5.18 20.30
CA GLN A 55 -4.15 -5.02 21.62
C GLN A 55 -5.46 -4.26 21.54
N LEU A 56 -6.44 -4.68 22.33
CA LEU A 56 -7.67 -3.92 22.53
C LEU A 56 -7.36 -2.60 23.26
N PRO A 57 -8.13 -1.53 22.96
CA PRO A 57 -7.97 -0.23 23.60
C PRO A 57 -8.60 -0.21 25.01
N LEU A 58 -8.34 -1.24 25.80
CA LEU A 58 -8.86 -1.45 27.14
C LEU A 58 -7.73 -1.60 28.14
N ARG A 59 -7.97 -1.16 29.37
CA ARG A 59 -7.22 -1.59 30.55
C ARG A 59 -8.02 -2.66 31.24
N ALA A 60 -7.32 -3.72 31.63
CA ALA A 60 -7.87 -4.84 32.36
C ALA A 60 -7.04 -5.07 33.62
N TRP A 61 -7.70 -5.17 34.77
CA TRP A 61 -7.06 -5.51 36.03
C TRP A 61 -8.02 -6.35 36.88
N ARG A 62 -7.47 -7.12 37.81
CA ARG A 62 -8.27 -7.77 38.86
C ARG A 62 -8.43 -6.82 40.03
N ASP A 63 -9.66 -6.66 40.50
CA ASP A 63 -9.90 -5.94 41.74
C ASP A 63 -9.37 -6.75 42.93
N SER A 64 -8.58 -6.09 43.78
CA SER A 64 -7.96 -6.70 44.95
C SER A 64 -8.94 -7.16 46.03
N VAL A 65 -10.18 -6.64 46.02
CA VAL A 65 -11.19 -6.94 47.04
C VAL A 65 -12.18 -8.02 46.57
N SER A 66 -12.77 -7.85 45.39
CA SER A 66 -13.74 -8.80 44.82
C SER A 66 -13.09 -9.97 44.07
N ASN A 67 -11.82 -9.84 43.68
CA ASN A 67 -11.10 -10.77 42.78
C ASN A 67 -11.75 -10.91 41.38
N GLU A 68 -12.70 -10.03 41.05
CA GLU A 68 -13.36 -9.96 39.74
C GLU A 68 -12.53 -9.15 38.74
N TRP A 69 -12.72 -9.44 37.46
CA TRP A 69 -12.10 -8.68 36.37
C TRP A 69 -12.82 -7.35 36.14
N CYS A 70 -12.04 -6.26 36.18
CA CYS A 70 -12.48 -4.91 35.89
C CYS A 70 -11.89 -4.44 34.55
N PHE A 71 -12.70 -3.71 33.78
CA PHE A 71 -12.34 -3.21 32.46
C PHE A 71 -12.73 -1.74 32.32
N GLU A 72 -11.85 -0.94 31.72
CA GLU A 72 -12.14 0.43 31.31
C GLU A 72 -11.50 0.71 29.94
N PHE A 73 -12.09 1.61 29.15
CA PHE A 73 -11.44 2.07 27.92
C PHE A 73 -10.16 2.84 28.27
N ASP A 74 -9.07 2.51 27.57
CA ASP A 74 -7.84 3.29 27.68
C ASP A 74 -8.02 4.58 26.89
N GLU A 75 -8.53 5.59 27.57
CA GLU A 75 -8.76 6.93 27.03
C GLU A 75 -7.52 7.59 26.39
N ASN A 76 -6.32 7.05 26.62
CA ASN A 76 -5.09 7.53 26.01
C ASN A 76 -4.72 6.82 24.70
N ASP A 77 -5.37 5.70 24.40
CA ASP A 77 -5.11 4.89 23.22
C ASP A 77 -5.78 5.54 22.00
N LEU A 78 -5.02 5.71 20.92
CA LEU A 78 -5.52 6.32 19.69
C LEU A 78 -6.76 5.60 19.15
N LEU A 79 -6.83 4.27 19.32
CA LEU A 79 -7.93 3.46 18.80
C LEU A 79 -9.20 3.57 19.65
N ALA A 80 -9.09 3.85 20.96
CA ALA A 80 -10.26 4.16 21.80
C ALA A 80 -10.99 5.40 21.25
N LEU A 81 -10.23 6.40 20.82
CA LEU A 81 -10.73 7.69 20.33
C LEU A 81 -11.43 7.61 18.98
N LEU A 82 -11.27 6.49 18.25
CA LEU A 82 -11.96 6.26 16.99
C LEU A 82 -13.46 6.12 17.17
N ARG A 83 -13.94 5.63 18.33
CA ARG A 83 -15.38 5.49 18.60
C ARG A 83 -16.11 6.83 18.44
N ASP A 84 -15.52 7.89 19.00
CA ASP A 84 -16.13 9.21 19.02
C ASP A 84 -15.91 9.97 17.70
N ALA A 85 -15.08 9.43 16.81
CA ALA A 85 -14.79 10.00 15.49
C ALA A 85 -15.84 9.67 14.43
N PHE A 86 -16.55 8.56 14.59
CA PHE A 86 -17.60 8.11 13.67
C PHE A 86 -18.98 8.67 14.04
N PRO A 87 -19.89 8.81 13.06
CA PRO A 87 -21.27 9.19 13.33
C PRO A 87 -21.98 8.25 14.32
N PRO A 88 -22.93 8.73 15.16
CA PRO A 88 -23.59 7.94 16.20
C PRO A 88 -24.38 6.72 15.71
N ASP A 89 -24.73 6.69 14.43
CA ASP A 89 -25.41 5.61 13.73
C ASP A 89 -24.46 4.50 13.23
N THR A 90 -23.14 4.70 13.35
CA THR A 90 -22.12 3.71 13.00
C THR A 90 -21.80 2.80 14.18
N GLU A 91 -21.94 1.48 13.98
CA GLU A 91 -21.55 0.49 14.99
C GLU A 91 -20.03 0.26 14.92
N VAL A 92 -19.29 0.59 15.99
CA VAL A 92 -17.84 0.36 16.07
C VAL A 92 -17.57 -0.87 16.93
N ARG A 93 -16.88 -1.87 16.37
CA ARG A 93 -16.42 -3.06 17.09
C ARG A 93 -14.90 -3.15 17.08
N TYR A 94 -14.34 -3.68 18.15
CA TYR A 94 -12.88 -3.83 18.29
C TYR A 94 -12.49 -5.30 18.35
N VAL A 95 -11.43 -5.70 17.66
CA VAL A 95 -10.89 -7.07 17.70
C VAL A 95 -9.41 -7.04 18.08
N GLY A 96 -9.01 -7.78 19.12
CA GLY A 96 -7.62 -7.82 19.58
C GLY A 96 -7.37 -8.62 20.86
N THR A 97 -6.12 -8.67 21.32
CA THR A 97 -5.77 -9.32 22.60
C THR A 97 -5.87 -8.35 23.78
N LEU A 98 -6.05 -8.85 25.00
CA LEU A 98 -5.92 -8.04 26.21
C LEU A 98 -4.47 -7.79 26.59
N LYS A 99 -4.22 -6.66 27.28
CA LYS A 99 -2.91 -6.32 27.87
C LYS A 99 -2.64 -7.10 29.18
N ALA A 100 -3.60 -7.88 29.66
CA ALA A 100 -3.52 -8.70 30.87
C ALA A 100 -3.56 -10.19 30.56
N ASP A 101 -2.91 -10.99 31.40
CA ASP A 101 -2.97 -12.45 31.33
C ASP A 101 -4.23 -12.97 32.01
N VAL A 102 -5.08 -13.62 31.21
CA VAL A 102 -6.35 -14.21 31.66
C VAL A 102 -6.23 -15.73 31.64
N ASP A 103 -6.44 -16.33 32.81
CA ASP A 103 -6.43 -17.79 32.98
C ASP A 103 -7.53 -18.44 32.15
N THR A 104 -7.27 -19.64 31.63
CA THR A 104 -8.21 -20.35 30.73
C THR A 104 -9.59 -20.57 31.34
N ALA A 105 -9.70 -20.63 32.67
CA ALA A 105 -10.97 -20.78 33.38
C ALA A 105 -11.87 -19.53 33.26
N ASP A 106 -11.27 -18.35 33.11
CA ASP A 106 -11.99 -17.06 33.13
C ASP A 106 -12.19 -16.50 31.71
N GLN A 107 -11.60 -17.12 30.69
CA GLN A 107 -11.59 -16.59 29.32
C GLN A 107 -12.98 -16.42 28.72
N GLU A 108 -13.90 -17.37 28.96
CA GLU A 108 -15.26 -17.32 28.43
C GLU A 108 -16.08 -16.19 29.08
N GLU A 109 -16.00 -16.07 30.41
CA GLU A 109 -16.66 -14.98 31.15
C GLU A 109 -16.13 -13.61 30.73
N VAL A 110 -14.80 -13.46 30.65
CA VAL A 110 -14.15 -12.22 30.21
C VAL A 110 -14.56 -11.88 28.78
N ALA A 111 -14.56 -12.84 27.86
CA ALA A 111 -14.99 -12.60 26.48
C ALA A 111 -16.43 -12.11 26.39
N GLN A 112 -17.34 -12.70 27.17
CA GLN A 112 -18.76 -12.30 27.20
C GLN A 112 -18.93 -10.88 27.73
N VAL A 113 -18.24 -10.54 28.83
CA VAL A 113 -18.29 -9.18 29.41
C VAL A 113 -17.78 -8.13 28.42
N LEU A 114 -16.69 -8.44 27.71
CA LEU A 114 -16.10 -7.54 26.72
C LEU A 114 -16.99 -7.37 25.47
N HIS A 115 -17.65 -8.44 25.03
CA HIS A 115 -18.62 -8.38 23.95
C HIS A 115 -19.81 -7.49 24.32
N ASP A 116 -20.47 -7.79 25.45
CA ASP A 116 -21.74 -7.15 25.83
C ASP A 116 -21.59 -5.69 26.26
N LYS A 117 -20.51 -5.35 27.00
CA LYS A 117 -20.34 -4.01 27.59
C LYS A 117 -19.45 -3.09 26.77
N PHE A 118 -18.52 -3.63 25.99
CA PHE A 118 -17.49 -2.84 25.32
C PHE A 118 -17.48 -3.00 23.79
N SER A 119 -18.36 -3.84 23.21
CA SER A 119 -18.33 -4.19 21.78
C SER A 119 -16.93 -4.67 21.34
N CYS A 120 -16.24 -5.36 22.24
CA CYS A 120 -14.86 -5.81 22.07
C CYS A 120 -14.80 -7.32 21.97
N GLU A 121 -14.15 -7.79 20.93
CA GLU A 121 -13.97 -9.19 20.58
C GLU A 121 -12.54 -9.58 20.93
N THR A 122 -12.40 -10.28 22.04
CA THR A 122 -11.09 -10.63 22.57
C THR A 122 -10.54 -11.89 21.94
N ILE A 123 -9.22 -11.90 21.74
CA ILE A 123 -8.47 -13.06 21.28
C ILE A 123 -7.51 -13.47 22.38
N PHE A 124 -7.59 -14.73 22.80
CA PHE A 124 -6.63 -15.34 23.71
C PHE A 124 -5.61 -16.13 22.93
N LEU A 125 -4.37 -15.67 22.93
CA LEU A 125 -3.25 -16.39 22.34
C LEU A 125 -2.55 -17.23 23.41
N PRO A 126 -2.15 -18.49 23.12
CA PRO A 126 -1.29 -19.26 24.00
C PRO A 126 0.00 -18.48 24.34
N VAL A 127 0.48 -18.60 25.57
CA VAL A 127 1.63 -17.83 26.08
C VAL A 127 2.87 -17.99 25.18
N ASP A 128 3.19 -19.22 24.79
CA ASP A 128 4.34 -19.51 23.92
C ASP A 128 4.20 -18.84 22.55
N MET A 129 3.02 -18.95 21.94
CA MET A 129 2.74 -18.31 20.65
C MET A 129 2.84 -16.79 20.75
N ARG A 130 2.30 -16.20 21.81
CA ARG A 130 2.38 -14.75 22.05
C ARG A 130 3.83 -14.29 22.22
N ASN A 131 4.66 -15.06 22.91
CA ASN A 131 6.08 -14.76 23.07
C ASN A 131 6.82 -14.80 21.72
N GLU A 132 6.61 -15.84 20.91
CA GLU A 132 7.24 -15.96 19.59
C GLU A 132 6.74 -14.91 18.58
N PHE A 133 5.44 -14.63 18.58
CA PHE A 133 4.79 -13.65 17.70
C PHE A 133 5.11 -12.20 18.09
N TYR A 134 4.79 -11.80 19.32
CA TYR A 134 4.83 -10.41 19.75
C TYR A 134 6.25 -10.01 20.19
N HIS A 135 6.83 -10.73 21.15
CA HIS A 135 8.17 -10.39 21.64
C HIS A 135 9.24 -10.76 20.60
N GLY A 136 9.20 -11.97 20.04
CA GLY A 136 10.14 -12.44 19.02
C GLY A 136 10.01 -11.68 17.70
N PHE A 137 9.03 -12.03 16.86
CA PHE A 137 8.95 -11.51 15.50
C PHE A 137 8.61 -10.01 15.43
N CYS A 138 7.63 -9.53 16.21
CA CYS A 138 7.22 -8.13 16.13
C CYS A 138 8.24 -7.18 16.79
N LYS A 139 8.60 -7.41 18.06
CA LYS A 139 9.44 -6.48 18.84
C LYS A 139 10.94 -6.67 18.65
N HIS A 140 11.44 -7.90 18.56
CA HIS A 140 12.88 -8.14 18.42
C HIS A 140 13.36 -8.19 16.96
N TYR A 141 12.45 -8.31 15.99
CA TYR A 141 12.81 -8.40 14.57
C TYR A 141 12.22 -7.28 13.70
N LEU A 142 10.89 -7.19 13.55
CA LEU A 142 10.26 -6.18 12.68
C LEU A 142 10.47 -4.74 13.19
N TRP A 143 10.30 -4.49 14.48
CA TRP A 143 10.42 -3.16 15.07
C TRP A 143 11.82 -2.55 14.84
N PRO A 144 12.92 -3.24 15.19
CA PRO A 144 14.28 -2.82 14.81
C PRO A 144 14.46 -2.53 13.33
N LEU A 145 14.01 -3.45 12.47
CA LEU A 145 14.18 -3.33 11.03
C LEU A 145 13.45 -2.09 10.46
N PHE A 146 12.22 -1.85 10.91
CA PHE A 146 11.42 -0.70 10.46
C PHE A 146 11.98 0.63 11.00
N HIS A 147 12.76 0.57 12.07
CA HIS A 147 13.48 1.71 12.65
C HIS A 147 14.96 1.77 12.22
N TYR A 148 15.32 1.11 11.12
CA TYR A 148 16.64 1.16 10.47
C TYR A 148 17.79 0.56 11.28
N MET A 149 17.49 -0.33 12.22
CA MET A 149 18.49 -1.14 12.92
C MET A 149 18.59 -2.52 12.25
N MET A 150 19.73 -2.79 11.61
CA MET A 150 20.01 -4.12 11.04
C MET A 150 20.52 -5.09 12.10
N PRO A 151 20.08 -6.37 12.07
CA PRO A 151 20.58 -7.41 12.94
C PRO A 151 21.98 -7.86 12.53
N MET A 152 22.99 -7.02 12.83
CA MET A 152 24.39 -7.27 12.47
C MET A 152 25.09 -8.18 13.47
N THR A 153 24.72 -8.10 14.76
CA THR A 153 25.27 -8.93 15.83
C THR A 153 24.15 -9.62 16.60
N GLY A 154 24.47 -10.64 17.39
CA GLY A 154 23.48 -11.30 18.26
C GLY A 154 22.92 -10.39 19.38
N ASN A 155 23.47 -9.18 19.54
CA ASN A 155 23.00 -8.18 20.49
C ASN A 155 22.16 -7.06 19.84
N ASP A 156 22.28 -6.83 18.52
CA ASP A 156 21.71 -5.65 17.83
C ASP A 156 20.47 -6.00 16.99
N GLY A 157 19.47 -6.62 17.61
CA GLY A 157 18.28 -7.14 16.93
C GLY A 157 18.42 -8.62 16.57
N GLY A 158 17.33 -9.38 16.71
CA GLY A 158 17.36 -10.84 16.51
C GLY A 158 17.72 -11.22 15.07
N ARG A 159 18.43 -12.34 14.87
CA ARG A 159 18.51 -12.96 13.54
C ARG A 159 17.12 -13.45 13.13
N PHE A 160 16.88 -13.56 11.82
CA PHE A 160 15.64 -14.14 11.32
C PHE A 160 15.45 -15.56 11.85
N ASP A 161 14.32 -15.79 12.52
CA ASP A 161 13.90 -17.09 13.00
C ASP A 161 12.61 -17.51 12.30
N ARG A 162 12.66 -18.67 11.64
CA ARG A 162 11.51 -19.21 10.91
C ARG A 162 10.38 -19.62 11.85
N SER A 163 10.67 -20.09 13.07
CA SER A 163 9.63 -20.46 14.05
C SER A 163 8.78 -19.25 14.44
N GLN A 164 9.45 -18.13 14.75
CA GLN A 164 8.80 -16.85 15.07
C GLN A 164 7.95 -16.32 13.91
N TRP A 165 8.42 -16.46 12.66
CA TRP A 165 7.60 -16.15 11.48
C TRP A 165 6.36 -17.05 11.39
N MET A 166 6.48 -18.35 11.63
CA MET A 166 5.34 -19.27 11.63
C MET A 166 4.34 -18.94 12.74
N ALA A 167 4.80 -18.54 13.92
CA ALA A 167 3.96 -18.03 15.00
C ALA A 167 3.25 -16.73 14.59
N TYR A 168 3.93 -15.82 13.91
CA TYR A 168 3.34 -14.58 13.38
C TYR A 168 2.21 -14.86 12.39
N VAL A 169 2.43 -15.75 11.43
CA VAL A 169 1.44 -16.15 10.45
C VAL A 169 0.26 -16.86 11.12
N SER A 170 0.53 -17.72 12.11
CA SER A 170 -0.50 -18.45 12.86
C SER A 170 -1.37 -17.50 13.71
N ALA A 171 -0.76 -16.55 14.39
CA ALA A 171 -1.48 -15.51 15.14
C ALA A 171 -2.35 -14.67 14.19
N ASN A 172 -1.81 -14.21 13.06
CA ASN A 172 -2.57 -13.44 12.06
C ASN A 172 -3.76 -14.23 11.50
N ARG A 173 -3.64 -15.56 11.38
CA ARG A 173 -4.76 -16.44 11.00
C ARG A 173 -5.85 -16.47 12.08
N ILE A 174 -5.49 -16.63 13.35
CA ILE A 174 -6.45 -16.62 14.48
C ILE A 174 -7.19 -15.28 14.53
N PHE A 175 -6.48 -14.17 14.35
CA PHE A 175 -7.11 -12.86 14.24
C PHE A 175 -8.10 -12.78 13.08
N ALA A 176 -7.72 -13.27 11.90
CA ALA A 176 -8.61 -13.29 10.75
C ALA A 176 -9.85 -14.16 10.99
N ASP A 177 -9.70 -15.31 11.65
CA ASP A 177 -10.82 -16.18 12.00
C ASP A 177 -11.79 -15.47 12.93
N LYS A 178 -11.30 -14.75 13.95
CA LYS A 178 -12.12 -13.98 14.87
C LYS A 178 -12.82 -12.81 14.18
N VAL A 179 -12.15 -12.07 13.30
CA VAL A 179 -12.78 -10.99 12.51
C VAL A 179 -13.93 -11.55 11.66
N LEU A 180 -13.77 -12.75 11.10
CA LEU A 180 -14.79 -13.39 10.26
C LEU A 180 -15.96 -13.98 11.03
N GLU A 181 -15.83 -14.18 12.34
CA GLU A 181 -16.98 -14.46 13.23
C GLU A 181 -17.83 -13.21 13.46
N VAL A 182 -17.21 -12.03 13.40
CA VAL A 182 -17.82 -10.73 13.70
C VAL A 182 -18.49 -10.12 12.46
N THR A 183 -17.91 -10.34 11.28
CA THR A 183 -18.53 -9.94 10.02
C THR A 183 -19.73 -10.85 9.75
N ASP A 184 -20.93 -10.27 9.69
CA ASP A 184 -22.17 -11.03 9.55
C ASP A 184 -22.31 -11.55 8.12
N ARG A 185 -22.67 -12.83 7.94
CA ARG A 185 -22.66 -13.48 6.61
C ARG A 185 -23.71 -12.93 5.65
N ASP A 186 -24.73 -12.26 6.18
CA ASP A 186 -25.85 -11.74 5.41
C ASP A 186 -25.61 -10.29 4.91
N ASP A 187 -24.71 -9.52 5.57
CA ASP A 187 -24.39 -8.10 5.28
C ASP A 187 -22.87 -7.82 5.07
N GLU A 188 -22.06 -8.84 4.74
CA GLU A 188 -20.59 -8.72 4.54
C GLU A 188 -20.19 -7.60 3.55
N ASP A 189 -21.10 -7.23 2.66
CA ASP A 189 -20.96 -6.22 1.62
C ASP A 189 -20.95 -4.76 2.18
N GLU A 190 -21.34 -4.55 3.45
CA GLU A 190 -21.33 -3.24 4.12
C GLU A 190 -20.33 -3.08 5.28
N ASP A 191 -19.68 -4.16 5.73
CA ASP A 191 -18.72 -4.12 6.84
C ASP A 191 -17.36 -3.50 6.43
N HIS A 192 -16.91 -2.53 7.22
CA HIS A 192 -15.61 -1.87 7.04
C HIS A 192 -14.59 -2.48 8.00
N VAL A 193 -13.63 -3.26 7.49
CA VAL A 193 -12.55 -3.81 8.31
C VAL A 193 -11.32 -2.92 8.21
N TRP A 194 -10.91 -2.35 9.33
CA TRP A 194 -9.73 -1.49 9.42
C TRP A 194 -8.66 -2.13 10.31
N VAL A 195 -7.58 -2.59 9.67
CA VAL A 195 -6.46 -3.30 10.32
C VAL A 195 -5.35 -2.32 10.66
N HIS A 196 -4.82 -2.42 11.88
CA HIS A 196 -3.81 -1.50 12.40
C HIS A 196 -2.45 -2.17 12.68
N ASP A 197 -1.42 -1.54 12.13
CA ASP A 197 0.00 -1.67 12.45
C ASP A 197 0.71 -2.97 12.03
N TYR A 198 2.05 -2.98 12.19
CA TYR A 198 2.95 -4.02 11.70
C TYR A 198 2.71 -5.43 12.29
N HIS A 199 1.99 -5.54 13.40
CA HIS A 199 1.65 -6.82 14.02
C HIS A 199 0.73 -7.68 13.12
N LEU A 200 -0.06 -7.03 12.26
CA LEU A 200 -1.17 -7.67 11.53
C LEU A 200 -1.03 -7.53 10.00
N MET A 201 0.19 -7.47 9.46
CA MET A 201 0.42 -7.27 8.02
C MET A 201 0.05 -8.51 7.18
N ALA A 202 0.01 -9.71 7.76
CA ALA A 202 -0.37 -10.93 7.05
C ALA A 202 -1.90 -11.16 7.04
N LEU A 203 -2.61 -10.59 8.01
CA LEU A 203 -4.05 -10.72 8.22
C LEU A 203 -4.90 -10.44 6.96
N PRO A 204 -4.61 -9.41 6.14
CA PRO A 204 -5.41 -9.13 4.94
C PRO A 204 -5.51 -10.30 3.95
N THR A 205 -4.47 -11.13 3.84
CA THR A 205 -4.48 -12.32 2.98
C THR A 205 -5.54 -13.32 3.44
N PHE A 206 -5.63 -13.54 4.75
CA PHE A 206 -6.56 -14.52 5.33
C PHE A 206 -8.01 -14.05 5.24
N LEU A 207 -8.26 -12.76 5.46
CA LEU A 207 -9.59 -12.18 5.27
C LEU A 207 -10.04 -12.29 3.82
N ARG A 208 -9.20 -11.83 2.88
CA ARG A 208 -9.56 -11.77 1.46
C ARG A 208 -9.81 -13.14 0.84
N ARG A 209 -9.21 -14.19 1.42
CA ARG A 209 -9.44 -15.58 1.06
C ARG A 209 -10.82 -16.08 1.42
N ARG A 210 -11.39 -15.64 2.53
CA ARG A 210 -12.70 -16.11 3.01
C ARG A 210 -13.81 -15.19 2.51
N SER A 211 -13.63 -13.87 2.63
CA SER A 211 -14.53 -12.85 2.06
C SER A 211 -13.78 -11.98 1.04
N ASN A 212 -14.17 -12.08 -0.24
CA ASN A 212 -13.47 -11.37 -1.32
C ASN A 212 -13.91 -9.90 -1.47
N ARG A 213 -15.10 -9.55 -0.97
CA ARG A 213 -15.73 -8.22 -1.12
C ARG A 213 -15.70 -7.34 0.12
N VAL A 214 -15.19 -7.85 1.26
CA VAL A 214 -15.03 -7.04 2.47
C VAL A 214 -14.25 -5.76 2.17
N LYS A 215 -14.73 -4.60 2.65
CA LYS A 215 -14.05 -3.32 2.48
C LYS A 215 -12.86 -3.29 3.45
N LEU A 216 -11.64 -3.46 2.93
CA LEU A 216 -10.46 -3.71 3.76
C LEU A 216 -9.45 -2.57 3.71
N GLY A 217 -9.30 -1.87 4.83
CA GLY A 217 -8.27 -0.87 5.06
C GLY A 217 -7.13 -1.41 5.93
N PHE A 218 -5.91 -0.96 5.68
CA PHE A 218 -4.77 -1.16 6.57
C PHE A 218 -4.09 0.17 6.86
N PHE A 219 -3.65 0.43 8.08
CA PHE A 219 -2.88 1.62 8.43
C PHE A 219 -1.61 1.25 9.21
N LEU A 220 -0.44 1.68 8.72
CA LEU A 220 0.84 1.47 9.39
C LEU A 220 1.20 2.65 10.30
N HIS A 221 1.33 2.40 11.60
CA HIS A 221 1.69 3.43 12.58
C HIS A 221 3.21 3.56 12.77
N SER A 222 3.95 2.47 12.55
CA SER A 222 5.41 2.47 12.44
C SER A 222 5.91 3.17 11.17
N PRO A 223 7.19 3.61 11.08
CA PRO A 223 7.80 3.93 9.81
C PRO A 223 7.80 2.71 8.87
N PHE A 224 7.79 2.97 7.57
CA PHE A 224 8.13 1.96 6.56
C PHE A 224 9.57 2.21 6.07
N PRO A 225 10.48 1.23 6.18
CA PRO A 225 11.89 1.45 5.89
C PRO A 225 12.16 1.56 4.39
N SER A 226 13.31 2.13 4.01
CA SER A 226 13.72 2.21 2.61
C SER A 226 13.81 0.82 1.99
N SER A 227 13.67 0.74 0.66
CA SER A 227 13.66 -0.56 0.00
C SER A 227 14.98 -1.34 0.16
N ASP A 228 16.11 -0.68 0.36
CA ASP A 228 17.39 -1.34 0.64
C ASP A 228 17.39 -2.01 2.02
N MET A 229 16.84 -1.33 3.04
CA MET A 229 16.64 -1.89 4.37
C MET A 229 15.58 -3.00 4.35
N TYR A 230 14.44 -2.75 3.70
CA TYR A 230 13.34 -3.71 3.59
C TYR A 230 13.74 -4.99 2.85
N LYS A 231 14.61 -4.90 1.83
CA LYS A 231 15.15 -6.07 1.11
C LYS A 231 15.89 -7.04 2.03
N THR A 232 16.39 -6.63 3.19
CA THR A 232 17.05 -7.54 4.14
C THR A 232 16.08 -8.54 4.80
N LEU A 233 14.78 -8.25 4.81
CA LEU A 233 13.74 -9.14 5.34
C LEU A 233 13.58 -10.39 4.46
N PRO A 234 13.77 -11.61 4.99
CA PRO A 234 13.63 -12.83 4.19
C PRO A 234 12.22 -13.08 3.67
N VAL A 235 11.19 -12.66 4.41
CA VAL A 235 9.75 -12.83 4.08
C VAL A 235 9.11 -11.58 3.46
N ARG A 236 9.94 -10.78 2.78
CA ARG A 236 9.56 -9.49 2.18
C ARG A 236 8.47 -9.60 1.11
N ASP A 237 8.51 -10.65 0.29
CA ASP A 237 7.53 -10.85 -0.79
C ASP A 237 6.15 -11.16 -0.18
N GLU A 238 6.11 -12.05 0.81
CA GLU A 238 4.88 -12.46 1.49
C GLU A 238 4.19 -11.30 2.21
N ILE A 239 4.95 -10.45 2.91
CA ILE A 239 4.38 -9.29 3.61
C ILE A 239 3.83 -8.25 2.62
N LEU A 240 4.58 -7.90 1.56
CA LEU A 240 4.07 -6.95 0.55
C LEU A 240 2.81 -7.48 -0.13
N ARG A 241 2.82 -8.75 -0.57
CA ARG A 241 1.64 -9.37 -1.19
C ARG A 241 0.46 -9.42 -0.25
N ALA A 242 0.70 -9.64 1.04
CA ALA A 242 -0.36 -9.62 2.03
C ALA A 242 -1.00 -8.24 2.15
N LEU A 243 -0.21 -7.18 2.28
CA LEU A 243 -0.72 -5.80 2.31
C LEU A 243 -1.48 -5.43 1.04
N LEU A 244 -1.04 -5.90 -0.14
CA LEU A 244 -1.72 -5.68 -1.42
C LEU A 244 -3.07 -6.40 -1.55
N ASN A 245 -3.49 -7.21 -0.56
CA ASN A 245 -4.87 -7.70 -0.49
C ASN A 245 -5.85 -6.66 0.08
N CYS A 246 -5.38 -5.55 0.65
CA CYS A 246 -6.20 -4.41 1.07
C CYS A 246 -6.70 -3.59 -0.13
N ASP A 247 -7.78 -2.83 0.08
CA ASP A 247 -8.27 -1.84 -0.89
C ASP A 247 -7.63 -0.47 -0.65
N LEU A 248 -7.37 -0.14 0.62
CA LEU A 248 -6.71 1.10 1.05
C LEU A 248 -5.57 0.80 2.03
N ILE A 249 -4.39 1.37 1.76
CA ILE A 249 -3.21 1.29 2.65
C ILE A 249 -2.81 2.70 3.08
N GLY A 250 -2.80 2.95 4.39
CA GLY A 250 -2.49 4.23 5.02
C GLY A 250 -1.10 4.30 5.63
N PHE A 251 -0.44 5.44 5.45
CA PHE A 251 0.83 5.79 6.09
C PHE A 251 0.76 7.19 6.70
N HIS A 252 1.59 7.46 7.71
CA HIS A 252 1.65 8.79 8.32
C HIS A 252 2.28 9.87 7.43
N THR A 253 3.35 9.55 6.71
CA THR A 253 4.10 10.53 5.90
C THR A 253 4.25 10.07 4.45
N PHE A 254 4.54 11.02 3.56
CA PHE A 254 4.83 10.71 2.17
C PHE A 254 6.08 9.84 2.02
N ASP A 255 7.10 10.01 2.87
CA ASP A 255 8.32 9.18 2.81
C ASP A 255 8.05 7.71 3.09
N TYR A 256 7.20 7.40 4.08
CA TYR A 256 6.85 6.01 4.41
C TYR A 256 6.08 5.37 3.23
N ALA A 257 5.11 6.10 2.67
CA ALA A 257 4.38 5.64 1.48
C ALA A 257 5.32 5.46 0.27
N ARG A 258 6.22 6.41 0.02
CA ARG A 258 7.21 6.35 -1.06
C ARG A 258 8.14 5.15 -0.92
N HIS A 259 8.57 4.81 0.29
CA HIS A 259 9.39 3.64 0.54
C HIS A 259 8.63 2.32 0.33
N PHE A 260 7.36 2.26 0.72
CA PHE A 260 6.48 1.13 0.40
C PHE A 260 6.33 0.95 -1.11
N LEU A 261 6.00 2.01 -1.84
CA LEU A 261 5.87 2.00 -3.31
C LEU A 261 7.17 1.58 -4.00
N SER A 262 8.32 2.09 -3.52
CA SER A 262 9.64 1.68 -4.01
C SER A 262 9.90 0.19 -3.78
N SER A 263 9.46 -0.36 -2.64
CA SER A 263 9.60 -1.77 -2.32
C SER A 263 8.69 -2.64 -3.20
N CYS A 264 7.43 -2.24 -3.40
CA CYS A 264 6.53 -2.89 -4.37
C CYS A 264 7.10 -2.89 -5.78
N ARG A 265 7.69 -1.77 -6.21
CA ARG A 265 8.32 -1.67 -7.53
C ARG A 265 9.55 -2.56 -7.67
N ARG A 266 10.47 -2.51 -6.71
CA ARG A 266 11.76 -3.22 -6.78
C ARG A 266 11.61 -4.73 -6.53
N ILE A 267 10.67 -5.15 -5.68
CA ILE A 267 10.53 -6.57 -5.29
C ILE A 267 9.45 -7.27 -6.12
N LEU A 268 8.35 -6.57 -6.43
CA LEU A 268 7.20 -7.16 -7.12
C LEU A 268 7.05 -6.69 -8.58
N GLY A 269 7.86 -5.73 -9.04
CA GLY A 269 7.75 -5.16 -10.38
C GLY A 269 6.53 -4.26 -10.59
N LEU A 270 5.83 -3.85 -9.52
CA LEU A 270 4.59 -3.08 -9.62
C LEU A 270 4.85 -1.59 -9.78
N HIS A 271 4.14 -0.97 -10.73
CA HIS A 271 4.21 0.47 -10.97
C HIS A 271 3.06 1.19 -10.28
N SER A 272 3.35 2.33 -9.67
CA SER A 272 2.34 3.21 -9.09
C SER A 272 1.88 4.25 -10.09
N GLU A 273 0.58 4.44 -10.19
CA GLU A 273 -0.04 5.48 -11.01
C GLU A 273 -0.61 6.57 -10.09
N SER A 274 -0.54 7.81 -10.55
CA SER A 274 -1.24 8.93 -9.91
C SER A 274 -2.47 9.26 -10.72
N ASN A 275 -3.66 8.93 -10.19
CA ASN A 275 -4.93 9.20 -10.86
C ASN A 275 -5.73 10.22 -10.04
N ARG A 276 -5.97 11.40 -10.62
CA ARG A 276 -6.74 12.51 -10.00
C ARG A 276 -6.23 12.89 -8.59
N GLY A 277 -4.92 12.88 -8.38
CA GLY A 277 -4.30 13.26 -7.11
C GLY A 277 -4.21 12.14 -6.05
N HIS A 278 -4.63 10.92 -6.37
CA HIS A 278 -4.46 9.74 -5.52
C HIS A 278 -3.38 8.83 -6.08
N ILE A 279 -2.57 8.24 -5.19
CA ILE A 279 -1.57 7.26 -5.56
C ILE A 279 -2.22 5.87 -5.50
N ALA A 280 -2.11 5.09 -6.56
CA ALA A 280 -2.67 3.76 -6.64
C ALA A 280 -1.68 2.75 -7.26
N LEU A 281 -1.82 1.49 -6.87
CA LEU A 281 -1.13 0.35 -7.47
C LEU A 281 -2.16 -0.53 -8.18
N GLU A 282 -1.89 -0.88 -9.44
CA GLU A 282 -2.62 -1.94 -10.12
C GLU A 282 -2.06 -3.29 -9.66
N TYR A 283 -2.94 -4.16 -9.16
CA TYR A 283 -2.58 -5.48 -8.65
C TYR A 283 -3.65 -6.50 -9.02
N TYR A 284 -3.41 -7.27 -10.08
CA TYR A 284 -4.31 -8.32 -10.57
C TYR A 284 -5.73 -7.84 -10.89
N GLY A 285 -5.85 -6.70 -11.59
CA GLY A 285 -7.09 -6.07 -12.00
C GLY A 285 -7.78 -5.26 -10.89
N ARG A 286 -7.16 -5.22 -9.70
CA ARG A 286 -7.59 -4.40 -8.57
C ARG A 286 -6.74 -3.15 -8.47
N THR A 287 -7.36 -2.09 -7.96
CA THR A 287 -6.69 -0.84 -7.66
C THR A 287 -6.49 -0.75 -6.14
N VAL A 288 -5.25 -0.87 -5.68
CA VAL A 288 -4.90 -0.68 -4.27
C VAL A 288 -4.53 0.79 -4.07
N THR A 289 -5.33 1.50 -3.29
CA THR A 289 -5.14 2.95 -3.08
C THR A 289 -4.18 3.18 -1.91
N ILE A 290 -3.27 4.15 -2.05
CA ILE A 290 -2.35 4.56 -0.99
C ILE A 290 -2.77 5.92 -0.43
N LYS A 291 -2.99 5.97 0.88
CA LYS A 291 -3.35 7.18 1.62
C LYS A 291 -2.20 7.63 2.51
N ILE A 292 -1.92 8.93 2.49
CA ILE A 292 -0.98 9.56 3.41
C ILE A 292 -1.78 10.47 4.33
N LEU A 293 -1.77 10.17 5.63
CA LEU A 293 -2.56 10.89 6.61
C LEU A 293 -1.94 10.77 8.01
N PRO A 294 -1.33 11.83 8.54
CA PRO A 294 -0.90 11.89 9.94
C PRO A 294 -2.07 11.65 10.90
N ALA A 295 -1.85 10.85 11.95
CA ALA A 295 -2.85 10.74 13.01
C ALA A 295 -2.84 12.00 13.89
N GLY A 296 -4.02 12.44 14.30
CA GLY A 296 -4.22 13.59 15.18
C GLY A 296 -4.44 13.22 16.65
N ILE A 297 -4.85 14.21 17.44
CA ILE A 297 -5.26 14.07 18.84
C ILE A 297 -6.74 14.42 19.00
N HIS A 298 -7.37 14.02 20.10
CA HIS A 298 -8.75 14.40 20.40
C HIS A 298 -8.79 15.68 21.23
N MET A 299 -9.26 16.79 20.64
CA MET A 299 -9.25 18.11 21.29
C MET A 299 -10.15 18.17 22.54
N GLY A 300 -11.43 17.79 22.41
CA GLY A 300 -12.39 17.92 23.52
C GLY A 300 -12.05 17.08 24.77
N GLN A 301 -11.53 15.87 24.57
CA GLN A 301 -11.04 15.02 25.66
C GLN A 301 -9.85 15.65 26.39
N LEU A 302 -8.86 16.20 25.66
CA LEU A 302 -7.74 16.88 26.30
C LEU A 302 -8.20 18.10 27.09
N GLU A 303 -9.12 18.90 26.54
CA GLU A 303 -9.72 20.03 27.27
C GLU A 303 -10.43 19.60 28.56
N SER A 304 -11.15 18.48 28.52
CA SER A 304 -11.80 17.89 29.69
C SER A 304 -10.77 17.46 30.75
N MET A 305 -9.75 16.69 30.37
CA MET A 305 -8.69 16.23 31.28
C MET A 305 -7.85 17.38 31.86
N MET A 306 -7.64 18.46 31.10
CA MET A 306 -6.96 19.67 31.58
C MET A 306 -7.77 20.43 32.63
N SER A 307 -9.09 20.32 32.58
CA SER A 307 -10.02 20.99 33.48
C SER A 307 -10.27 20.20 34.78
N GLU A 308 -9.76 18.97 34.89
CA GLU A 308 -9.88 18.15 36.10
C GLU A 308 -9.08 18.72 37.29
N GLU A 309 -9.67 18.65 38.49
CA GLU A 309 -9.05 19.20 39.71
C GLU A 309 -7.68 18.59 40.04
N SER A 310 -7.47 17.31 39.71
CA SER A 310 -6.20 16.60 39.85
C SER A 310 -5.09 17.25 39.00
N THR A 311 -5.37 17.53 37.72
CA THR A 311 -4.48 18.22 36.79
C THR A 311 -4.19 19.65 37.26
N LEU A 312 -5.23 20.40 37.66
CA LEU A 312 -5.10 21.78 38.12
C LEU A 312 -4.24 21.91 39.39
N ARG A 313 -4.41 20.99 40.34
CA ARG A 313 -3.61 20.94 41.57
C ARG A 313 -2.14 20.67 41.25
N MET A 314 -1.87 19.64 40.43
CA MET A 314 -0.51 19.29 40.02
C MET A 314 0.17 20.43 39.25
N ALA A 315 -0.55 21.11 38.35
CA ALA A 315 -0.02 22.25 37.60
C ALA A 315 0.41 23.41 38.53
N LYS A 316 -0.35 23.68 39.60
CA LYS A 316 0.03 24.67 40.62
C LYS A 316 1.29 24.28 41.39
N GLU A 317 1.36 23.03 41.83
CA GLU A 317 2.52 22.49 42.55
C GLU A 317 3.79 22.55 41.69
N LEU A 318 3.68 22.16 40.41
CA LEU A 318 4.78 22.22 39.46
C LEU A 318 5.22 23.65 39.14
N LYS A 319 4.26 24.58 38.98
CA LYS A 319 4.55 26.01 38.78
C LYS A 319 5.36 26.56 39.95
N HIS A 320 4.98 26.24 41.19
CA HIS A 320 5.71 26.70 42.38
C HIS A 320 7.09 26.02 42.49
N LYS A 321 7.17 24.70 42.20
CA LYS A 321 8.43 23.94 42.27
C LYS A 321 9.50 24.45 41.31
N TYR A 322 9.11 24.88 40.11
CA TYR A 322 10.03 25.37 39.07
C TYR A 322 9.95 26.89 38.88
N GLU A 323 9.45 27.63 39.88
CA GLU A 323 9.40 29.08 39.85
C GLU A 323 10.80 29.68 39.66
N GLY A 324 10.93 30.64 38.74
CA GLY A 324 12.21 31.24 38.36
C GLY A 324 13.13 30.35 37.52
N LYS A 325 12.70 29.15 37.12
CA LYS A 325 13.47 28.22 36.28
C LYS A 325 12.78 28.02 34.93
N ILE A 326 13.59 27.79 33.90
CA ILE A 326 13.16 27.43 32.55
C ILE A 326 13.02 25.91 32.50
N MET A 327 11.79 25.43 32.42
CA MET A 327 11.50 24.00 32.38
C MET A 327 11.36 23.51 30.94
N MET A 328 12.15 22.50 30.58
CA MET A 328 12.00 21.69 29.37
C MET A 328 11.37 20.35 29.74
N VAL A 329 10.52 19.80 28.87
CA VAL A 329 9.88 18.50 29.08
C VAL A 329 10.18 17.56 27.91
N GLY A 330 10.56 16.32 28.24
CA GLY A 330 10.61 15.19 27.33
C GLY A 330 9.70 14.08 27.85
N VAL A 331 8.91 13.46 26.97
CA VAL A 331 8.06 12.32 27.32
C VAL A 331 8.22 11.26 26.26
N ASP A 332 8.81 10.14 26.65
CA ASP A 332 9.19 9.08 25.72
C ASP A 332 8.95 7.71 26.37
N ASP A 333 8.73 6.70 25.54
CA ASP A 333 8.75 5.32 26.02
C ASP A 333 10.19 4.87 26.27
N LEU A 334 10.40 3.93 27.19
CA LEU A 334 11.71 3.31 27.38
C LEU A 334 12.03 2.38 26.20
N ASP A 335 12.57 2.97 25.14
CA ASP A 335 12.88 2.32 23.87
C ASP A 335 14.13 2.97 23.25
N LEU A 336 14.99 2.14 22.64
CA LEU A 336 16.30 2.55 22.11
C LEU A 336 16.20 3.59 20.99
N PHE A 337 15.08 3.63 20.27
CA PHE A 337 14.86 4.59 19.20
C PHE A 337 14.43 5.97 19.71
N LYS A 338 14.17 6.13 21.01
CA LYS A 338 13.67 7.39 21.59
C LYS A 338 14.75 8.43 21.90
N GLY A 339 16.03 8.08 21.74
CA GLY A 339 17.12 9.05 21.82
C GLY A 339 17.31 9.72 23.19
N ILE A 340 16.87 9.06 24.28
CA ILE A 340 16.95 9.61 25.65
C ILE A 340 18.41 9.90 26.07
N PRO A 341 19.39 9.00 25.86
CA PRO A 341 20.80 9.27 26.17
C PRO A 341 21.36 10.49 25.43
N GLN A 342 21.04 10.64 24.13
CA GLN A 342 21.47 11.74 23.30
C GLN A 342 20.87 13.06 23.80
N LYS A 343 19.60 13.05 24.22
CA LYS A 343 18.93 14.21 24.83
C LYS A 343 19.59 14.66 26.13
N PHE A 344 19.99 13.71 26.99
CA PHE A 344 20.68 14.01 28.25
C PHE A 344 22.09 14.56 28.00
N SER A 345 22.80 14.01 27.01
CA SER A 345 24.12 14.49 26.60
C SER A 345 24.03 15.93 26.07
N ALA A 346 23.01 16.25 25.27
CA ALA A 346 22.77 17.61 24.78
C ALA A 346 22.47 18.61 25.89
N MET A 347 21.75 18.20 26.94
CA MET A 347 21.56 19.02 28.14
C MET A 347 22.90 19.27 28.87
N GLY A 348 23.75 18.25 28.94
CA GLY A 348 25.10 18.39 29.51
C GLY A 348 25.97 19.38 28.71
N GLU A 349 25.92 19.31 27.38
CA GLU A 349 26.65 20.18 26.46
C GLU A 349 26.16 21.64 26.53
N LEU A 350 24.84 21.84 26.59
CA LEU A 350 24.21 23.15 26.79
C LEU A 350 24.78 23.86 28.04
N LEU A 351 24.89 23.14 29.16
CA LEU A 351 25.39 23.69 30.43
C LEU A 351 26.91 23.86 30.47
N GLU A 352 27.64 23.06 29.69
CA GLU A 352 29.08 23.21 29.56
C GLU A 352 29.42 24.50 28.83
N THR A 353 28.79 24.69 27.67
CA THR A 353 29.04 25.83 26.78
C THR A 353 28.40 27.12 27.29
N ASN A 354 27.33 27.06 28.09
CA ASN A 354 26.59 28.24 28.58
C ASN A 354 26.49 28.26 30.12
N GLN A 355 27.52 28.82 30.76
CA GLN A 355 27.63 28.85 32.22
C GLN A 355 26.52 29.65 32.89
N GLU A 356 25.97 30.66 32.19
CA GLU A 356 24.91 31.54 32.66
C GLU A 356 23.54 30.84 32.84
N LEU A 357 23.38 29.65 32.26
CA LEU A 357 22.14 28.84 32.33
C LEU A 357 22.13 27.86 33.52
N ARG A 358 23.28 27.65 34.18
CA ARG A 358 23.40 26.78 35.35
C ARG A 358 22.53 27.31 36.49
N GLY A 359 21.77 26.42 37.15
CA GLY A 359 20.79 26.79 38.18
C GLY A 359 19.45 27.29 37.65
N LYS A 360 19.36 27.66 36.35
CA LYS A 360 18.18 28.27 35.75
C LYS A 360 17.39 27.33 34.85
N VAL A 361 18.03 26.37 34.18
CA VAL A 361 17.35 25.46 33.23
C VAL A 361 17.20 24.07 33.83
N VAL A 362 16.05 23.42 33.62
CA VAL A 362 15.78 22.04 34.06
C VAL A 362 15.13 21.25 32.92
N LEU A 363 15.68 20.07 32.61
CA LEU A 363 15.06 19.08 31.74
C LEU A 363 14.35 18.02 32.58
N VAL A 364 13.02 17.98 32.50
CA VAL A 364 12.19 16.91 33.09
C VAL A 364 11.92 15.86 32.02
N GLN A 365 12.50 14.67 32.19
CA GLN A 365 12.25 13.54 31.30
C GLN A 365 11.33 12.54 32.00
N ILE A 366 10.12 12.39 31.46
CA ILE A 366 9.16 11.37 31.85
C ILE A 366 9.36 10.17 30.93
N THR A 367 9.50 8.98 31.53
CA THR A 367 9.69 7.75 30.75
C THR A 367 8.57 6.77 31.03
N ASN A 368 7.78 6.47 29.99
CA ASN A 368 6.75 5.44 30.07
C ASN A 368 7.39 4.04 30.12
N PRO A 369 6.69 3.04 30.68
CA PRO A 369 7.18 1.67 30.73
C PRO A 369 7.59 1.13 29.35
N ALA A 370 8.60 0.25 29.33
CA ALA A 370 9.05 -0.41 28.12
C ALA A 370 7.94 -1.29 27.52
N ARG A 371 7.84 -1.30 26.20
CA ARG A 371 6.85 -2.11 25.45
C ARG A 371 7.29 -3.57 25.25
N SER A 372 8.54 -3.88 25.56
CA SER A 372 9.10 -5.23 25.50
C SER A 372 10.14 -5.42 26.61
N LEU A 373 10.40 -6.69 26.94
CA LEU A 373 11.45 -7.09 27.85
C LEU A 373 12.69 -7.45 27.05
N GLY A 374 13.87 -7.08 27.55
CA GLY A 374 15.14 -7.37 26.87
C GLY A 374 16.34 -6.72 27.53
N ARG A 375 17.54 -7.17 27.13
CA ARG A 375 18.84 -6.63 27.60
C ARG A 375 19.10 -5.23 27.07
N ASP A 376 18.62 -4.94 25.87
CA ASP A 376 18.64 -3.64 25.20
C ASP A 376 17.97 -2.55 26.04
N VAL A 377 16.77 -2.83 26.58
CA VAL A 377 16.02 -1.90 27.44
C VAL A 377 16.78 -1.59 28.73
N GLN A 378 17.38 -2.62 29.35
CA GLN A 378 18.15 -2.45 30.58
C GLN A 378 19.43 -1.65 30.33
N GLN A 379 20.15 -1.96 29.25
CA GLN A 379 21.36 -1.24 28.86
C GLN A 379 21.07 0.24 28.58
N LEU A 380 19.99 0.54 27.86
CA LEU A 380 19.53 1.91 27.62
C LEU A 380 19.24 2.65 28.94
N LEU A 381 18.56 1.99 29.88
CA LEU A 381 18.25 2.57 31.18
C LEU A 381 19.52 2.86 31.98
N ASP A 382 20.49 1.94 31.97
CA ASP A 382 21.76 2.10 32.67
C ASP A 382 22.62 3.23 32.07
N GLU A 383 22.67 3.32 30.74
CA GLU A 383 23.34 4.40 30.02
C GLU A 383 22.70 5.77 30.33
N ALA A 384 21.37 5.88 30.18
CA ALA A 384 20.64 7.11 30.49
C ALA A 384 20.83 7.53 31.96
N ASN A 385 20.88 6.56 32.88
CA ASN A 385 21.17 6.83 34.29
C ASN A 385 22.58 7.33 34.54
N SER A 386 23.55 6.75 33.85
CA SER A 386 24.96 7.16 33.96
C SER A 386 25.11 8.62 33.54
N ILE A 387 24.60 8.97 32.35
CA ILE A 387 24.69 10.33 31.80
C ILE A 387 23.93 11.32 32.69
N ALA A 388 22.70 10.98 33.12
CA ALA A 388 21.93 11.87 34.00
C ALA A 388 22.65 12.12 35.34
N LYS A 389 23.27 11.08 35.93
CA LYS A 389 24.06 11.23 37.16
C LYS A 389 25.31 12.08 36.93
N GLU A 390 26.02 11.87 35.84
CA GLU A 390 27.21 12.65 35.49
C GLU A 390 26.89 14.14 35.37
N VAL A 391 25.88 14.49 34.56
CA VAL A 391 25.43 15.88 34.35
C VAL A 391 24.93 16.49 35.67
N ASN A 392 24.12 15.76 36.45
CA ASN A 392 23.61 16.25 37.72
C ASN A 392 24.71 16.44 38.77
N ASN A 393 25.74 15.59 38.80
CA ASN A 393 26.87 15.74 39.71
C ASN A 393 27.79 16.90 39.31
N LYS A 394 27.95 17.14 38.00
CA LYS A 394 28.85 18.18 37.48
C LYS A 394 28.24 19.59 37.57
N TYR A 395 26.93 19.74 37.32
CA TYR A 395 26.27 21.05 37.26
C TYR A 395 25.11 21.24 38.23
N GLY A 396 24.77 20.23 39.04
CA GLY A 396 23.73 20.34 40.06
C GLY A 396 24.20 21.04 41.35
N GLU A 397 23.22 21.51 42.12
CA GLU A 397 23.41 22.17 43.41
C GLU A 397 22.36 21.65 44.42
N PRO A 398 22.50 21.86 45.74
CA PRO A 398 21.47 21.45 46.70
C PRO A 398 20.09 22.02 46.35
N GLY A 399 19.12 21.14 46.03
CA GLY A 399 17.77 21.54 45.59
C GLY A 399 17.63 21.86 44.09
N TYR A 400 18.69 21.70 43.31
CA TYR A 400 18.69 21.88 41.85
C TYR A 400 19.35 20.69 41.14
N GLN A 401 18.57 20.05 40.26
CA GLN A 401 19.05 19.01 39.35
C GLN A 401 18.76 19.46 37.93
N PRO A 402 19.77 19.61 37.06
CA PRO A 402 19.56 19.95 35.66
C PRO A 402 18.73 18.91 34.91
N ILE A 403 18.86 17.62 35.23
CA ILE A 403 18.08 16.53 34.66
C ILE A 403 17.25 15.85 35.74
N VAL A 404 15.93 15.94 35.63
CA VAL A 404 14.97 15.23 36.48
C VAL A 404 14.43 14.04 35.70
N PHE A 405 14.96 12.86 35.99
CA PHE A 405 14.59 11.62 35.30
C PHE A 405 13.51 10.84 36.06
N LEU A 406 12.26 10.95 35.60
CA LEU A 406 11.09 10.31 36.21
C LEU A 406 10.84 8.93 35.59
N LYS A 407 11.10 7.89 36.39
CA LYS A 407 10.91 6.48 36.03
C LYS A 407 9.72 5.94 36.80
N GLY A 408 8.57 5.85 36.16
CA GLY A 408 7.38 5.34 36.81
C GLY A 408 6.12 5.64 36.02
N PRO A 409 4.98 5.02 36.40
CA PRO A 409 3.71 5.34 35.80
C PRO A 409 3.33 6.78 36.17
N VAL A 410 3.49 7.68 35.20
CA VAL A 410 2.96 9.04 35.30
C VAL A 410 1.62 9.06 34.56
N THR A 411 0.57 9.45 35.28
CA THR A 411 -0.79 9.55 34.76
C THR A 411 -0.87 10.59 33.65
N THR A 412 -1.92 10.54 32.84
CA THR A 412 -2.10 11.53 31.77
C THR A 412 -2.29 12.91 32.34
N GLN A 413 -3.10 13.06 33.38
CA GLN A 413 -3.32 14.31 34.11
C GLN A 413 -2.01 14.94 34.56
N GLU A 414 -1.10 14.16 35.16
CA GLU A 414 0.22 14.65 35.54
C GLU A 414 1.07 15.08 34.33
N LYS A 415 1.04 14.32 33.23
CA LYS A 415 1.74 14.71 31.99
C LYS A 415 1.21 16.02 31.42
N LEU A 416 -0.12 16.20 31.40
CA LEU A 416 -0.75 17.45 30.95
C LEU A 416 -0.32 18.64 31.84
N ALA A 417 -0.23 18.43 33.16
CA ALA A 417 0.28 19.45 34.07
C ALA A 417 1.75 19.81 33.78
N TYR A 418 2.61 18.82 33.49
CA TYR A 418 3.98 19.09 33.06
C TYR A 418 4.03 19.85 31.72
N TYR A 419 3.19 19.50 30.75
CA TYR A 419 3.11 20.22 29.46
C TYR A 419 2.67 21.68 29.62
N ALA A 420 1.71 21.95 30.51
CA ALA A 420 1.19 23.29 30.76
C ALA A 420 2.21 24.24 31.43
N VAL A 421 3.14 23.68 32.21
CA VAL A 421 4.18 24.43 32.93
C VAL A 421 5.47 24.54 32.11
N ALA A 422 5.82 23.53 31.31
CA ALA A 422 7.06 23.52 30.54
C ALA A 422 7.09 24.60 29.45
N GLU A 423 8.21 25.32 29.34
CA GLU A 423 8.45 26.34 28.31
C GLU A 423 8.86 25.73 26.97
N PHE A 424 9.49 24.55 27.01
CA PHE A 424 9.97 23.86 25.82
C PHE A 424 9.60 22.38 25.87
N CYS A 425 9.16 21.83 24.74
CA CYS A 425 9.01 20.39 24.54
C CYS A 425 10.15 19.84 23.68
N VAL A 426 10.86 18.83 24.18
CA VAL A 426 12.05 18.26 23.54
C VAL A 426 11.77 16.80 23.16
N VAL A 427 11.51 16.59 21.87
CA VAL A 427 11.16 15.27 21.30
C VAL A 427 12.18 14.91 20.23
N THR A 428 13.23 14.20 20.65
CA THR A 428 14.43 13.92 19.84
C THR A 428 14.70 12.43 19.61
N PRO A 429 13.70 11.60 19.25
CA PRO A 429 13.95 10.20 18.94
C PRO A 429 14.75 10.08 17.63
N VAL A 430 15.60 9.06 17.53
CA VAL A 430 16.42 8.80 16.34
C VAL A 430 15.59 8.31 15.16
N ARG A 431 14.48 7.63 15.44
CA ARG A 431 13.46 7.23 14.46
C ARG A 431 12.14 7.02 15.19
N ASP A 432 11.04 7.53 14.63
CA ASP A 432 9.72 7.31 15.21
C ASP A 432 8.62 7.36 14.14
N GLY A 433 7.58 6.55 14.30
CA GLY A 433 6.44 6.51 13.38
C GLY A 433 5.67 7.81 13.37
N MET A 434 4.80 7.99 14.36
CA MET A 434 4.13 9.26 14.68
C MET A 434 4.27 9.52 16.18
N ASN A 435 4.61 10.76 16.54
CA ASN A 435 4.73 11.16 17.93
C ASN A 435 3.70 12.24 18.24
N LEU A 436 2.77 11.94 19.15
CA LEU A 436 1.67 12.83 19.52
C LEU A 436 2.00 13.73 20.72
N VAL A 437 3.16 13.57 21.36
CA VAL A 437 3.58 14.39 22.51
C VAL A 437 3.66 15.87 22.13
N PRO A 438 4.27 16.27 21.00
CA PRO A 438 4.25 17.67 20.56
C PRO A 438 2.83 18.23 20.40
N TYR A 439 1.88 17.41 19.94
CA TYR A 439 0.51 17.86 19.69
C TYR A 439 -0.21 18.12 21.01
N LYS A 440 -0.12 17.16 21.95
CA LYS A 440 -0.66 17.30 23.31
C LYS A 440 -0.04 18.52 24.01
N TYR A 441 1.27 18.70 23.88
CA TYR A 441 1.97 19.86 24.44
C TYR A 441 1.46 21.20 23.89
N THR A 442 1.29 21.34 22.57
CA THR A 442 0.76 22.56 21.98
C THR A 442 -0.63 22.91 22.52
N VAL A 443 -1.52 21.92 22.64
CA VAL A 443 -2.87 22.12 23.18
C VAL A 443 -2.83 22.49 24.67
N CYS A 444 -1.96 21.87 25.47
CA CYS A 444 -1.78 22.25 26.87
C CYS A 444 -1.24 23.67 27.06
N ARG A 445 -0.43 24.17 26.11
CA ARG A 445 0.08 25.54 26.13
C ARG A 445 -0.95 26.56 25.67
N GLN A 446 -1.81 26.20 24.71
CA GLN A 446 -2.98 27.03 24.36
C GLN A 446 -3.83 27.33 25.60
N GLY A 447 -3.92 26.38 26.53
CA GLY A 447 -4.60 26.56 27.81
C GLY A 447 -6.10 26.32 27.72
N CYS A 448 -6.74 26.40 28.89
CA CYS A 448 -8.19 26.41 29.01
C CYS A 448 -8.57 27.26 30.24
N PRO A 449 -9.80 27.80 30.33
CA PRO A 449 -10.17 28.75 31.39
C PRO A 449 -9.89 28.24 32.81
N ALA A 450 -10.10 26.95 33.07
CA ALA A 450 -9.83 26.35 34.37
C ALA A 450 -8.33 26.27 34.69
N LEU A 451 -7.51 25.88 33.71
CA LEU A 451 -6.07 25.75 33.82
C LEU A 451 -5.38 27.11 33.91
N ASP A 452 -5.82 28.08 33.13
CA ASP A 452 -5.31 29.45 33.13
C ASP A 452 -5.56 30.11 34.49
N LYS A 453 -6.77 29.97 35.03
CA LYS A 453 -7.10 30.42 36.39
C LYS A 453 -6.25 29.72 37.44
N ALA A 454 -6.02 28.41 37.32
CA ALA A 454 -5.16 27.67 38.25
C ALA A 454 -3.70 28.15 38.19
N LEU A 455 -3.21 28.48 37.00
CA LEU A 455 -1.87 29.00 36.77
C LEU A 455 -1.76 30.52 36.97
N GLY A 456 -2.84 31.20 37.35
CA GLY A 456 -2.85 32.65 37.60
C GLY A 456 -2.56 33.48 36.35
N VAL A 457 -2.98 33.02 35.18
CA VAL A 457 -2.94 33.77 33.92
C VAL A 457 -4.19 34.66 33.87
N ASP A 458 -4.01 35.95 33.59
CA ASP A 458 -5.13 36.89 33.44
C ASP A 458 -5.96 36.53 32.19
N GLU A 459 -7.28 36.63 32.27
CA GLU A 459 -8.21 36.37 31.15
C GLU A 459 -7.92 37.29 29.94
N ASN A 460 -7.28 38.44 30.17
CA ASN A 460 -6.87 39.37 29.12
C ASN A 460 -5.44 39.13 28.60
N SER A 461 -4.69 38.19 29.17
CA SER A 461 -3.35 37.85 28.69
C SER A 461 -3.43 36.93 27.46
N PRO A 462 -2.50 37.06 26.50
CA PRO A 462 -2.43 36.11 25.40
C PRO A 462 -2.13 34.69 25.93
N PRO A 463 -2.62 33.64 25.23
CA PRO A 463 -2.30 32.26 25.56
C PRO A 463 -0.79 32.02 25.67
N LYS A 464 -0.39 31.03 26.46
CA LYS A 464 1.03 30.69 26.54
C LYS A 464 1.50 30.10 25.21
N ASN A 465 2.65 30.55 24.74
CA ASN A 465 3.20 30.08 23.47
C ASN A 465 3.87 28.71 23.64
N SER A 466 3.65 27.78 22.70
CA SER A 466 4.38 26.51 22.64
C SER A 466 5.69 26.65 21.86
N VAL A 467 6.79 26.13 22.39
CA VAL A 467 8.05 25.99 21.65
C VAL A 467 8.49 24.53 21.65
N ILE A 468 8.77 24.00 20.46
CA ILE A 468 8.99 22.57 20.24
C ILE A 468 10.33 22.37 19.54
N ILE A 469 11.18 21.54 20.14
CA ILE A 469 12.40 21.01 19.55
C ILE A 469 12.11 19.58 19.13
N VAL A 470 12.28 19.27 17.85
CA VAL A 470 11.79 18.04 17.26
C VAL A 470 12.85 17.38 16.38
N SER A 471 13.00 16.07 16.48
CA SER A 471 13.83 15.30 15.54
C SER A 471 13.28 15.42 14.10
N GLU A 472 14.17 15.52 13.12
CA GLU A 472 13.79 15.44 11.71
C GLU A 472 13.31 14.04 11.28
N PHE A 473 13.57 13.01 12.09
CA PHE A 473 13.31 11.60 11.79
C PHE A 473 11.97 11.06 12.36
N ILE A 474 11.01 11.94 12.62
CA ILE A 474 9.70 11.57 13.18
C ILE A 474 8.53 12.02 12.31
N GLY A 475 7.45 11.24 12.31
CA GLY A 475 6.33 11.49 11.41
C GLY A 475 5.55 12.79 11.65
N CYS A 476 5.62 13.40 12.83
CA CYS A 476 4.98 14.70 13.08
C CYS A 476 5.86 15.90 12.68
N SER A 477 7.15 15.70 12.38
CA SER A 477 8.08 16.79 12.03
C SER A 477 7.68 17.55 10.75
N PRO A 478 7.22 16.89 9.67
CA PRO A 478 6.70 17.59 8.49
C PRO A 478 5.46 18.44 8.79
N SER A 479 4.60 17.97 9.70
CA SER A 479 3.37 18.67 10.11
C SER A 479 3.64 19.91 10.97
N LEU A 480 4.70 19.90 11.77
CA LEU A 480 5.05 20.97 12.70
C LEU A 480 6.02 21.99 12.09
N SER A 481 5.59 22.69 11.03
CA SER A 481 6.45 23.64 10.27
C SER A 481 7.15 24.72 11.11
N GLY A 482 6.59 25.11 12.26
CA GLY A 482 7.18 26.09 13.19
C GLY A 482 8.12 25.50 14.25
N ALA A 483 8.39 24.18 14.24
CA ALA A 483 9.26 23.55 15.24
C ALA A 483 10.74 23.77 14.90
N ILE A 484 11.61 23.73 15.92
CA ILE A 484 13.07 23.72 15.73
C ILE A 484 13.47 22.28 15.44
N ARG A 485 13.82 21.99 14.18
CA ARG A 485 14.24 20.66 13.76
C ARG A 485 15.70 20.43 14.12
N VAL A 486 16.00 19.23 14.59
CA VAL A 486 17.35 18.80 14.95
C VAL A 486 17.64 17.42 14.41
N ASN A 487 18.91 17.18 14.09
CA ASN A 487 19.43 15.85 13.93
C ASN A 487 19.85 15.29 15.32
N PRO A 488 19.17 14.26 15.87
CA PRO A 488 19.47 13.71 17.20
C PRO A 488 20.84 13.00 17.31
N TRP A 489 21.51 12.77 16.19
CA TRP A 489 22.87 12.23 16.15
C TRP A 489 23.94 13.31 16.38
N ASN A 490 23.57 14.59 16.30
CA ASN A 490 24.45 15.72 16.51
C ASN A 490 24.13 16.39 17.86
N ILE A 491 24.92 16.06 18.88
CA ILE A 491 24.72 16.56 20.25
C ILE A 491 24.86 18.09 20.31
N ASP A 492 25.84 18.65 19.61
CA ASP A 492 26.10 20.09 19.58
C ASP A 492 24.93 20.84 18.94
N GLU A 493 24.36 20.31 17.86
CA GLU A 493 23.19 20.89 17.21
C GLU A 493 21.97 20.88 18.13
N MET A 494 21.75 19.78 18.87
CA MET A 494 20.67 19.71 19.85
C MET A 494 20.87 20.71 21.00
N ALA A 495 22.08 20.82 21.54
CA ALA A 495 22.39 21.81 22.57
C ALA A 495 22.18 23.24 22.06
N ASN A 496 22.67 23.56 20.86
CA ASN A 496 22.44 24.84 20.21
C ASN A 496 20.95 25.12 19.94
N ALA A 497 20.16 24.11 19.59
CA ALA A 497 18.72 24.25 19.42
C ALA A 497 18.01 24.54 20.75
N MET A 498 18.43 23.90 21.85
CA MET A 498 17.94 24.22 23.20
C MET A 498 18.27 25.65 23.60
N TYR A 499 19.50 26.12 23.34
CA TYR A 499 19.88 27.51 23.58
C TYR A 499 19.05 28.49 22.75
N ARG A 500 18.94 28.24 21.44
CA ARG A 500 18.14 29.08 20.53
C ARG A 500 16.68 29.15 20.97
N ALA A 501 16.11 28.06 21.46
CA ALA A 501 14.74 28.05 21.96
C ALA A 501 14.56 28.99 23.16
N ILE A 502 15.55 29.04 24.07
CA ILE A 502 15.59 29.94 25.22
C ILE A 502 15.64 31.41 24.76
N ASP A 503 16.45 31.72 23.76
CA ASP A 503 16.69 33.08 23.26
C ASP A 503 15.60 33.62 22.30
N LEU A 504 14.57 32.82 21.98
CA LEU A 504 13.49 33.25 21.09
C LEU A 504 12.72 34.45 21.67
N SER A 505 12.46 35.44 20.80
CA SER A 505 11.53 36.54 21.12
C SER A 505 10.10 36.03 21.30
N GLU A 506 9.31 36.68 22.18
CA GLU A 506 7.91 36.30 22.40
C GLU A 506 7.05 36.37 21.13
N THR A 507 7.33 37.33 20.25
CA THR A 507 6.65 37.44 18.94
C THR A 507 6.89 36.20 18.08
N GLU A 508 8.12 35.68 18.05
CA GLU A 508 8.45 34.49 17.28
C GLU A 508 7.83 33.23 17.90
N LYS A 509 7.84 33.12 19.24
CA LYS A 509 7.17 32.02 19.95
C LYS A 509 5.68 31.99 19.62
N HIS A 510 5.02 33.15 19.62
CA HIS A 510 3.61 33.27 19.27
C HIS A 510 3.31 32.83 17.83
N LEU A 511 4.08 33.32 16.85
CA LEU A 511 3.92 32.93 15.44
C LEU A 511 4.13 31.43 15.21
N ARG A 512 5.06 30.79 15.94
CA ARG A 512 5.29 29.34 15.88
C ARG A 512 4.12 28.57 16.49
N HIS A 513 3.66 29.00 17.66
CA HIS A 513 2.52 28.41 18.36
C HIS A 513 1.25 28.42 17.52
N GLU A 514 0.86 29.58 16.97
CA GLU A 514 -0.35 29.73 16.14
C GLU A 514 -0.33 28.78 14.93
N LYS A 515 0.83 28.63 14.26
CA LYS A 515 0.98 27.68 13.15
C LYS A 515 0.74 26.23 13.58
N HIS A 516 1.29 25.83 14.72
CA HIS A 516 1.10 24.48 15.26
C HIS A 516 -0.33 24.25 15.67
N TYR A 517 -0.91 25.16 16.48
CA TYR A 517 -2.26 25.01 17.00
C TYR A 517 -3.30 24.98 15.89
N LYS A 518 -3.19 25.84 14.87
CA LYS A 518 -4.09 25.83 13.70
C LYS A 518 -4.04 24.51 12.93
N TYR A 519 -2.86 23.92 12.77
CA TYR A 519 -2.74 22.61 12.10
C TYR A 519 -3.37 21.51 12.95
N ILE A 520 -3.02 21.44 14.24
CA ILE A 520 -3.47 20.39 15.15
C ILE A 520 -4.99 20.41 15.36
N SER A 521 -5.58 21.60 15.53
CA SER A 521 -7.02 21.78 15.71
C SER A 521 -7.85 21.43 14.46
N SER A 522 -7.26 21.51 13.26
CA SER A 522 -7.93 21.14 12.01
C SER A 522 -7.69 19.69 11.58
N HIS A 523 -6.62 19.06 12.07
CA HIS A 523 -6.22 17.69 11.76
C HIS A 523 -6.27 16.81 13.01
N ASP A 524 -7.44 16.77 13.64
CA ASP A 524 -7.70 15.96 14.83
C ASP A 524 -7.85 14.46 14.47
N VAL A 525 -7.99 13.62 15.49
CA VAL A 525 -8.22 12.17 15.31
C VAL A 525 -9.50 11.89 14.51
N ALA A 526 -10.50 12.77 14.63
CA ALA A 526 -11.78 12.59 14.00
C ALA A 526 -11.71 12.84 12.48
N TYR A 527 -10.93 13.85 12.07
CA TYR A 527 -10.57 14.08 10.68
C TYR A 527 -9.79 12.90 10.11
N TRP A 528 -8.82 12.35 10.86
CA TRP A 528 -8.06 11.16 10.44
C TRP A 528 -8.98 9.97 10.13
N ALA A 529 -9.89 9.64 11.04
CA ALA A 529 -10.82 8.52 10.88
C ALA A 529 -11.78 8.72 9.70
N ARG A 530 -12.46 9.88 9.62
CA ARG A 530 -13.43 10.17 8.56
C ARG A 530 -12.79 10.21 7.18
N SER A 531 -11.60 10.79 7.07
CA SER A 531 -10.87 10.89 5.80
C SER A 531 -10.39 9.52 5.31
N PHE A 532 -9.96 8.64 6.23
CA PHE A 532 -9.59 7.26 5.87
C PHE A 532 -10.80 6.45 5.43
N ASP A 533 -11.90 6.52 6.18
CA ASP A 533 -13.14 5.80 5.88
C ASP A 533 -13.78 6.24 4.55
N GLN A 534 -13.82 7.54 4.25
CA GLN A 534 -14.30 8.06 2.97
C GLN A 534 -13.49 7.54 1.79
N ASP A 535 -12.16 7.50 1.92
CA ASP A 535 -11.29 6.97 0.89
C ASP A 535 -11.40 5.44 0.76
N LEU A 536 -11.70 4.73 1.84
CA LEU A 536 -11.94 3.29 1.81
C LEU A 536 -13.20 2.98 1.01
N VAL A 537 -14.31 3.68 1.27
CA VAL A 537 -15.54 3.57 0.47
C VAL A 537 -15.27 3.85 -1.00
N ARG A 538 -14.46 4.88 -1.27
CA ARG A 538 -14.09 5.25 -2.64
C ARG A 538 -13.26 4.16 -3.33
N ALA A 539 -12.29 3.56 -2.64
CA ALA A 539 -11.45 2.50 -3.16
C ALA A 539 -12.26 1.23 -3.49
N CYS A 540 -13.38 1.00 -2.78
CA CYS A 540 -14.22 -0.19 -2.96
C CYS A 540 -15.36 -0.03 -3.99
N ARG A 541 -15.48 1.13 -4.67
CA ARG A 541 -16.59 1.38 -5.63
C ARG A 541 -16.71 0.33 -6.73
N ASP A 542 -15.58 -0.20 -7.18
CA ASP A 542 -15.54 -1.16 -8.29
C ASP A 542 -15.81 -2.61 -7.86
N HIS A 543 -16.01 -2.88 -6.56
CA HIS A 543 -16.22 -4.24 -6.05
C HIS A 543 -17.42 -4.95 -6.67
N TYR A 544 -18.51 -4.21 -6.92
CA TYR A 544 -19.74 -4.76 -7.51
C TYR A 544 -19.68 -4.85 -9.03
N HIS A 545 -18.76 -4.11 -9.64
CA HIS A 545 -18.57 -4.08 -11.08
C HIS A 545 -17.54 -5.10 -11.57
N LYS A 546 -16.92 -5.89 -10.68
CA LYS A 546 -15.89 -6.87 -11.04
C LYS A 546 -16.20 -8.27 -10.50
N ARG A 547 -15.75 -9.30 -11.22
CA ARG A 547 -15.74 -10.71 -10.78
C ARG A 547 -14.39 -11.05 -10.20
N TYR A 548 -14.40 -11.71 -9.04
CA TYR A 548 -13.19 -12.04 -8.30
C TYR A 548 -12.86 -13.53 -8.37
N TRP A 549 -11.63 -13.85 -8.76
CA TRP A 549 -11.08 -15.20 -8.82
C TRP A 549 -9.97 -15.38 -7.79
N ARG A 550 -10.02 -16.51 -7.08
CA ARG A 550 -9.05 -16.90 -6.06
C ARG A 550 -7.98 -17.77 -6.71
N VAL A 551 -6.72 -17.31 -6.70
CA VAL A 551 -5.59 -18.03 -7.30
C VAL A 551 -4.48 -18.22 -6.27
N GLY A 552 -3.89 -19.42 -6.21
CA GLY A 552 -2.73 -19.72 -5.35
C GLY A 552 -3.04 -20.23 -3.93
N LEU A 553 -2.04 -20.86 -3.31
CA LEU A 553 -2.09 -21.48 -1.98
C LEU A 553 -1.20 -20.74 -0.97
N GLY A 554 -1.44 -20.94 0.34
CA GLY A 554 -0.72 -20.22 1.41
C GLY A 554 -0.72 -18.69 1.27
N LEU A 555 0.40 -18.05 1.63
CA LEU A 555 0.61 -16.60 1.46
C LEU A 555 0.90 -16.18 0.01
N ALA A 556 1.05 -17.13 -0.92
CA ALA A 556 1.14 -16.86 -2.35
C ALA A 556 -0.23 -16.59 -3.01
N PHE A 557 -1.31 -16.56 -2.20
CA PHE A 557 -2.67 -16.23 -2.62
C PHE A 557 -2.76 -14.86 -3.30
N ARG A 558 -3.53 -14.81 -4.38
CA ARG A 558 -3.81 -13.62 -5.18
C ARG A 558 -5.29 -13.59 -5.51
N LEU A 559 -5.89 -12.40 -5.40
CA LEU A 559 -7.25 -12.15 -5.82
C LEU A 559 -7.23 -11.42 -7.15
N VAL A 560 -7.71 -12.06 -8.21
CA VAL A 560 -7.77 -11.48 -9.55
C VAL A 560 -9.16 -10.90 -9.77
N ALA A 561 -9.25 -9.62 -10.15
CA ALA A 561 -10.49 -8.94 -10.51
C ALA A 561 -10.60 -8.80 -12.02
N LEU A 562 -11.70 -9.29 -12.58
CA LEU A 562 -11.97 -9.32 -14.02
C LEU A 562 -13.33 -8.66 -14.29
N GLU A 563 -13.53 -8.14 -15.49
CA GLU A 563 -14.81 -7.57 -15.90
C GLU A 563 -15.95 -8.62 -15.83
N PRO A 564 -17.20 -8.26 -15.52
CA PRO A 564 -18.29 -9.23 -15.34
C PRO A 564 -18.61 -10.00 -16.62
N ASN A 565 -18.36 -9.37 -17.77
CA ASN A 565 -18.58 -9.95 -19.09
C ASN A 565 -17.34 -10.71 -19.61
N PHE A 566 -16.25 -10.76 -18.84
CA PHE A 566 -15.05 -11.50 -19.19
C PHE A 566 -15.32 -13.00 -19.15
N ARG A 567 -15.25 -13.66 -20.30
CA ARG A 567 -15.64 -15.07 -20.44
C ARG A 567 -14.72 -15.83 -21.39
N LYS A 568 -14.57 -17.14 -21.17
CA LYS A 568 -13.80 -17.99 -22.08
C LYS A 568 -14.44 -17.96 -23.48
N LEU A 569 -13.63 -17.78 -24.51
CA LEU A 569 -14.08 -17.86 -25.90
C LEU A 569 -14.30 -19.33 -26.26
N LEU A 570 -15.56 -19.74 -26.36
CA LEU A 570 -15.91 -21.08 -26.80
C LEU A 570 -15.97 -21.14 -28.33
N GLY A 571 -15.37 -22.18 -28.92
CA GLY A 571 -15.36 -22.39 -30.37
C GLY A 571 -16.74 -22.37 -31.00
N ASP A 572 -17.75 -22.94 -30.35
CA ASP A 572 -19.12 -22.98 -30.87
C ASP A 572 -19.75 -21.59 -31.02
N THR A 573 -19.46 -20.67 -30.08
CA THR A 573 -19.97 -19.29 -30.13
C THR A 573 -19.33 -18.55 -31.31
N LEU A 574 -18.01 -18.69 -31.44
CA LEU A 574 -17.25 -18.09 -32.53
C LEU A 574 -17.70 -18.65 -33.89
N ASN A 575 -17.85 -19.97 -34.00
CA ASN A 575 -18.26 -20.68 -35.21
C ASN A 575 -19.68 -20.30 -35.65
N SER A 576 -20.61 -20.13 -34.70
CA SER A 576 -21.98 -19.73 -35.00
C SER A 576 -22.05 -18.33 -35.61
N ALA A 577 -21.34 -17.37 -35.00
CA ALA A 577 -21.21 -16.00 -35.52
C ALA A 577 -20.46 -15.97 -36.86
N TYR A 578 -19.42 -16.80 -37.01
CA TYR A 578 -18.65 -16.91 -38.25
C TYR A 578 -19.50 -17.42 -39.41
N LYS A 579 -20.40 -18.40 -39.20
CA LYS A 579 -21.26 -18.96 -40.26
C LYS A 579 -22.24 -17.95 -40.87
N ILE A 580 -22.80 -17.07 -40.04
CA ILE A 580 -23.85 -16.12 -40.46
C ILE A 580 -23.30 -14.80 -41.04
N THR A 581 -22.01 -14.56 -40.92
CA THR A 581 -21.33 -13.32 -41.34
C THR A 581 -20.69 -13.45 -42.72
N SER A 582 -20.48 -12.32 -43.39
CA SER A 582 -20.13 -12.25 -44.81
C SER A 582 -18.88 -11.41 -45.13
N SER A 583 -18.46 -10.55 -44.20
CA SER A 583 -17.30 -9.66 -44.33
C SER A 583 -16.53 -9.66 -43.00
N ARG A 584 -15.48 -10.49 -42.92
CA ARG A 584 -14.85 -10.86 -41.65
C ARG A 584 -13.43 -10.32 -41.54
N LEU A 585 -13.15 -9.59 -40.47
CA LEU A 585 -11.80 -9.10 -40.14
C LEU A 585 -11.22 -9.94 -38.99
N ILE A 586 -10.04 -10.51 -39.20
CA ILE A 586 -9.32 -11.31 -38.19
C ILE A 586 -7.95 -10.66 -37.96
N LEU A 587 -7.72 -10.18 -36.75
CA LEU A 587 -6.48 -9.54 -36.30
C LEU A 587 -5.81 -10.44 -35.26
N LEU A 588 -4.59 -10.85 -35.52
CA LEU A 588 -3.84 -11.75 -34.64
C LEU A 588 -2.51 -11.11 -34.29
N ASP A 589 -2.21 -10.98 -33.01
CA ASP A 589 -0.82 -10.83 -32.60
C ASP A 589 -0.04 -12.14 -32.85
N TYR A 590 1.27 -12.01 -33.01
CA TYR A 590 2.15 -13.16 -33.21
C TYR A 590 2.91 -13.59 -31.95
N ASP A 591 3.52 -12.63 -31.24
CA ASP A 591 4.50 -12.87 -30.19
C ASP A 591 3.83 -13.06 -28.84
N GLY A 592 3.73 -14.31 -28.37
CA GLY A 592 3.00 -14.66 -27.14
C GLY A 592 1.57 -15.14 -27.41
N THR A 593 1.01 -14.81 -28.57
CA THR A 593 -0.33 -15.23 -28.99
C THR A 593 -0.32 -16.48 -29.89
N MET A 594 0.56 -16.54 -30.90
CA MET A 594 0.69 -17.67 -31.83
C MET A 594 2.02 -18.42 -31.64
N MET A 595 2.94 -17.83 -30.88
CA MET A 595 4.29 -18.33 -30.64
C MET A 595 4.64 -18.15 -29.16
N PRO A 596 5.04 -19.20 -28.42
CA PRO A 596 5.35 -19.09 -27.00
C PRO A 596 6.51 -18.13 -26.71
N PRO A 597 6.38 -17.21 -25.73
CA PRO A 597 7.39 -16.17 -25.49
C PRO A 597 8.75 -16.75 -25.06
N THR A 598 8.76 -17.97 -24.53
CA THR A 598 9.96 -18.71 -24.10
C THR A 598 10.63 -19.51 -25.21
N SER A 599 10.13 -19.46 -26.45
CA SER A 599 10.69 -20.23 -27.56
C SER A 599 12.03 -19.64 -28.03
N VAL A 600 13.06 -20.49 -28.09
CA VAL A 600 14.36 -20.15 -28.68
C VAL A 600 14.22 -19.93 -30.19
N ASN A 601 13.37 -20.72 -30.86
CA ASN A 601 13.03 -20.49 -32.26
C ASN A 601 11.78 -19.62 -32.35
N LYS A 602 11.96 -18.37 -32.76
CA LYS A 602 10.87 -17.38 -32.86
C LYS A 602 10.07 -17.48 -34.17
N GLY A 603 10.48 -18.34 -35.11
CA GLY A 603 9.79 -18.54 -36.39
C GLY A 603 8.48 -19.35 -36.26
N PRO A 604 7.54 -19.19 -37.22
CA PRO A 604 6.23 -19.82 -37.13
C PRO A 604 6.31 -21.32 -37.32
N SER A 605 5.51 -22.07 -36.57
CA SER A 605 5.41 -23.52 -36.75
C SER A 605 4.64 -23.85 -38.05
N HIS A 606 4.86 -25.05 -38.59
CA HIS A 606 4.12 -25.53 -39.76
C HIS A 606 2.59 -25.56 -39.51
N GLU A 607 2.20 -25.80 -38.26
CA GLU A 607 0.81 -25.79 -37.81
C GLU A 607 0.19 -24.39 -37.90
N VAL A 608 0.89 -23.36 -37.43
CA VAL A 608 0.48 -21.94 -37.54
C VAL A 608 0.30 -21.54 -38.99
N ILE A 609 1.28 -21.85 -39.86
CA ILE A 609 1.20 -21.54 -41.30
C ILE A 609 0.00 -22.23 -41.95
N SER A 610 -0.23 -23.51 -41.63
CA SER A 610 -1.37 -24.27 -42.16
C SER A 610 -2.72 -23.68 -41.74
N VAL A 611 -2.85 -23.22 -40.50
CA VAL A 611 -4.07 -22.57 -40.00
C VAL A 611 -4.30 -21.22 -40.67
N LEU A 612 -3.27 -20.38 -40.78
CA LEU A 612 -3.37 -19.08 -41.45
C LEU A 612 -3.76 -19.23 -42.92
N ASN A 613 -3.15 -20.16 -43.65
CA ASN A 613 -3.52 -20.41 -45.05
C ASN A 613 -4.99 -20.83 -45.20
N ARG A 614 -5.47 -21.73 -44.34
CA ARG A 614 -6.88 -22.14 -44.35
C ARG A 614 -7.84 -20.98 -44.07
N LEU A 615 -7.50 -20.09 -43.14
CA LEU A 615 -8.30 -18.89 -42.86
C LEU A 615 -8.29 -17.92 -44.03
N CYS A 616 -7.14 -17.71 -44.67
CA CYS A 616 -6.99 -16.81 -45.81
C CYS A 616 -7.61 -17.36 -47.11
N ASP A 617 -7.87 -18.67 -47.21
CA ASP A 617 -8.51 -19.27 -48.38
C ASP A 617 -10.01 -18.98 -48.48
N ASP A 618 -10.67 -18.66 -47.38
CA ASP A 618 -12.05 -18.15 -47.41
C ASP A 618 -12.06 -16.70 -47.92
N PRO A 619 -12.68 -16.40 -49.08
CA PRO A 619 -12.67 -15.05 -49.67
C PRO A 619 -13.48 -14.02 -48.87
N LYS A 620 -14.26 -14.47 -47.88
CA LYS A 620 -14.98 -13.59 -46.94
C LYS A 620 -14.07 -13.06 -45.83
N ASN A 621 -12.90 -13.66 -45.64
CA ASN A 621 -11.96 -13.29 -44.59
C ASN A 621 -10.91 -12.32 -45.07
N ILE A 622 -10.59 -11.38 -44.19
CA ILE A 622 -9.40 -10.54 -44.26
C ILE A 622 -8.61 -10.81 -42.98
N VAL A 623 -7.47 -11.49 -43.11
CA VAL A 623 -6.65 -11.92 -41.97
C VAL A 623 -5.37 -11.10 -41.94
N PHE A 624 -5.06 -10.51 -40.79
CA PHE A 624 -3.86 -9.73 -40.55
C PHE A 624 -3.09 -10.23 -39.33
N ILE A 625 -1.77 -10.38 -39.50
CA ILE A 625 -0.84 -10.44 -38.37
C ILE A 625 -0.45 -9.01 -38.00
N VAL A 626 -0.64 -8.63 -36.74
CA VAL A 626 -0.28 -7.31 -36.19
C VAL A 626 0.83 -7.50 -35.18
N SER A 627 2.08 -7.19 -35.55
CA SER A 627 3.26 -7.46 -34.71
C SER A 627 4.15 -6.23 -34.55
N GLY A 628 4.89 -6.18 -33.45
CA GLY A 628 5.96 -5.20 -33.23
C GLY A 628 7.26 -5.51 -33.99
N ARG A 629 7.35 -6.66 -34.68
CA ARG A 629 8.55 -7.07 -35.43
C ARG A 629 8.74 -6.30 -36.73
N ASP A 630 9.97 -6.35 -37.24
CA ASP A 630 10.36 -5.78 -38.52
C ASP A 630 9.69 -6.48 -39.72
N ARG A 631 9.53 -5.75 -40.82
CA ARG A 631 8.82 -6.22 -42.01
C ARG A 631 9.55 -7.31 -42.78
N ASP A 632 10.88 -7.38 -42.71
CA ASP A 632 11.69 -8.32 -43.48
C ASP A 632 11.61 -9.72 -42.87
N THR A 633 11.75 -9.80 -41.54
CA THR A 633 11.57 -11.01 -40.75
C THR A 633 10.17 -11.58 -40.95
N LEU A 634 9.12 -10.75 -40.79
CA LEU A 634 7.74 -11.18 -40.99
C LEU A 634 7.47 -11.62 -42.43
N SER A 635 8.03 -10.93 -43.43
CA SER A 635 7.92 -11.32 -44.84
C SER A 635 8.53 -12.68 -45.12
N LYS A 636 9.69 -12.95 -44.54
CA LYS A 636 10.38 -14.24 -44.69
C LYS A 636 9.59 -15.37 -44.04
N TRP A 637 9.14 -15.15 -42.80
CA TRP A 637 8.43 -16.14 -42.00
C TRP A 637 7.08 -16.54 -42.59
N PHE A 638 6.32 -15.59 -43.12
CA PHE A 638 4.99 -15.83 -43.70
C PHE A 638 4.99 -15.86 -45.23
N SER A 639 6.14 -16.08 -45.87
CA SER A 639 6.28 -16.13 -47.33
C SER A 639 5.41 -17.20 -48.00
N SER A 640 5.08 -18.27 -47.28
CA SER A 640 4.19 -19.36 -47.68
C SER A 640 2.70 -19.02 -47.59
N CYS A 641 2.33 -17.84 -47.06
CA CYS A 641 0.95 -17.37 -46.91
C CYS A 641 0.64 -16.24 -47.90
N GLU A 642 0.21 -16.59 -49.12
CA GLU A 642 0.10 -15.62 -50.23
C GLU A 642 -0.93 -14.51 -49.98
N LYS A 643 -2.05 -14.85 -49.35
CA LYS A 643 -3.21 -13.95 -49.12
C LYS A 643 -3.20 -13.28 -47.74
N LEU A 644 -2.16 -13.49 -46.93
CA LEU A 644 -2.10 -12.96 -45.56
C LEU A 644 -1.70 -11.47 -45.56
N GLY A 645 -2.44 -10.67 -44.81
CA GLY A 645 -2.07 -9.29 -44.49
C GLY A 645 -1.07 -9.22 -43.34
N ILE A 646 -0.13 -8.27 -43.39
CA ILE A 646 0.87 -8.06 -42.35
C ILE A 646 0.92 -6.58 -41.99
N ALA A 647 0.79 -6.28 -40.70
CA ALA A 647 1.11 -4.99 -40.11
C ALA A 647 2.37 -5.15 -39.24
N ALA A 648 3.49 -4.60 -39.71
CA ALA A 648 4.79 -4.66 -39.05
C ALA A 648 5.06 -3.36 -38.28
N GLU A 649 5.96 -3.44 -37.30
CA GLU A 649 6.38 -2.29 -36.46
C GLU A 649 5.20 -1.51 -35.87
N HIS A 650 4.26 -2.23 -35.24
CA HIS A 650 3.05 -1.67 -34.63
C HIS A 650 2.14 -0.90 -35.61
N GLY A 651 2.23 -1.20 -36.92
CA GLY A 651 1.39 -0.59 -37.94
C GLY A 651 2.06 0.46 -38.80
N TYR A 652 3.35 0.73 -38.59
CA TYR A 652 4.08 1.66 -39.46
C TYR A 652 4.10 1.18 -40.90
N PHE A 653 4.27 -0.13 -41.11
CA PHE A 653 4.16 -0.76 -42.43
C PHE A 653 2.97 -1.71 -42.46
N THR A 654 2.13 -1.58 -43.48
CA THR A 654 1.00 -2.48 -43.72
C THR A 654 1.07 -3.03 -45.14
N ARG A 655 0.84 -4.33 -45.30
CA ARG A 655 0.76 -4.98 -46.61
C ARG A 655 -0.43 -5.92 -46.64
N TRP A 656 -1.20 -5.89 -47.73
CA TRP A 656 -2.46 -6.63 -47.84
C TRP A 656 -2.32 -8.09 -48.28
N THR A 657 -1.33 -8.41 -49.11
CA THR A 657 -0.99 -9.77 -49.58
C THR A 657 0.51 -9.87 -49.82
N ARG A 658 1.07 -11.08 -50.01
CA ARG A 658 2.51 -11.27 -50.28
C ARG A 658 3.03 -10.37 -51.41
N ASP A 659 2.26 -10.28 -52.49
CA ASP A 659 2.65 -9.58 -53.72
C ASP A 659 2.17 -8.12 -53.75
N SER A 660 1.44 -7.65 -52.73
CA SER A 660 1.07 -6.24 -52.59
C SER A 660 2.26 -5.38 -52.19
N ALA A 661 2.27 -4.11 -52.61
CA ALA A 661 3.22 -3.13 -52.11
C ALA A 661 2.99 -2.83 -50.62
N TRP A 662 4.06 -2.50 -49.91
CA TRP A 662 3.97 -2.00 -48.54
C TRP A 662 3.41 -0.57 -48.52
N GLU A 663 2.40 -0.36 -47.70
CA GLU A 663 1.82 0.95 -47.38
C GLU A 663 2.46 1.46 -46.08
N THR A 664 2.95 2.70 -46.07
CA THR A 664 3.57 3.31 -44.88
C THR A 664 2.58 4.26 -44.19
N TYR A 665 2.48 4.17 -42.87
CA TYR A 665 1.68 5.06 -42.05
C TYR A 665 2.35 6.45 -41.92
N ARG A 666 2.12 7.28 -42.94
CA ARG A 666 2.67 8.63 -43.13
C ARG A 666 4.21 8.67 -43.26
N SER A 667 4.71 9.60 -44.06
CA SER A 667 6.15 9.87 -44.11
C SER A 667 6.54 10.61 -42.82
N VAL A 668 7.26 9.94 -41.93
CA VAL A 668 7.76 10.51 -40.66
C VAL A 668 9.24 10.82 -40.83
N ASP A 669 9.69 11.96 -40.30
CA ASP A 669 11.12 12.26 -40.21
C ASP A 669 11.78 11.32 -39.19
N LEU A 670 12.84 10.63 -39.61
CA LEU A 670 13.58 9.67 -38.80
C LEU A 670 14.93 10.22 -38.30
N SER A 671 15.18 11.53 -38.50
CA SER A 671 16.39 12.22 -38.05
C SER A 671 16.65 12.07 -36.54
N TRP A 672 15.60 11.95 -35.73
CA TRP A 672 15.68 11.70 -34.29
C TRP A 672 16.47 10.43 -33.93
N LYS A 673 16.56 9.43 -34.81
CA LYS A 673 17.34 8.21 -34.56
C LYS A 673 18.83 8.48 -34.41
N GLU A 674 19.36 9.50 -35.10
CA GLU A 674 20.76 9.93 -34.98
C GLU A 674 21.09 10.44 -33.56
N VAL A 675 20.08 10.89 -32.82
CA VAL A 675 20.20 11.31 -31.42
C VAL A 675 20.05 10.13 -30.46
N VAL A 676 19.14 9.20 -30.76
CA VAL A 676 18.81 8.07 -29.88
C VAL A 676 19.87 6.98 -29.87
N GLU A 677 20.42 6.64 -31.05
CA GLU A 677 21.38 5.54 -31.17
C GLU A 677 22.62 5.72 -30.28
N PRO A 678 23.29 6.89 -30.25
CA PRO A 678 24.45 7.10 -29.35
C PRO A 678 24.09 6.99 -27.87
N ILE A 679 22.89 7.45 -27.47
CA ILE A 679 22.43 7.37 -26.08
C ILE A 679 22.21 5.91 -25.70
N MET A 680 21.47 5.15 -26.51
CA MET A 680 21.25 3.73 -26.24
C MET A 680 22.54 2.92 -26.24
N GLN A 681 23.52 3.26 -27.11
CA GLN A 681 24.84 2.63 -27.12
C GLN A 681 25.58 2.81 -25.78
N LEU A 682 25.54 4.00 -25.19
CA LEU A 682 26.15 4.26 -23.88
C LEU A 682 25.55 3.38 -22.78
N TYR A 683 24.21 3.19 -22.79
CA TYR A 683 23.55 2.29 -21.84
C TYR A 683 23.80 0.82 -22.15
N MET A 684 23.96 0.45 -23.42
CA MET A 684 24.32 -0.91 -23.83
C MET A 684 25.72 -1.28 -23.33
N GLU A 685 26.71 -0.40 -23.51
CA GLU A 685 28.08 -0.62 -23.02
C GLU A 685 28.16 -0.68 -21.50
N ALA A 686 27.33 0.10 -20.80
CA ALA A 686 27.27 0.12 -19.34
C ALA A 686 26.49 -1.07 -18.73
N THR A 687 25.75 -1.84 -19.54
CA THR A 687 24.82 -2.88 -19.06
C THR A 687 25.10 -4.21 -19.74
N ASP A 688 25.85 -5.08 -19.06
CA ASP A 688 26.11 -6.43 -19.55
C ASP A 688 24.80 -7.22 -19.77
N GLY A 689 24.74 -8.01 -20.85
CA GLY A 689 23.54 -8.73 -21.27
C GLY A 689 22.45 -7.88 -21.95
N SER A 690 22.72 -6.61 -22.25
CA SER A 690 21.82 -5.76 -23.05
C SER A 690 22.21 -5.70 -24.52
N CYS A 691 21.25 -5.40 -25.40
CA CYS A 691 21.50 -5.24 -26.83
C CYS A 691 20.55 -4.21 -27.46
N ILE A 692 20.93 -3.69 -28.63
CA ILE A 692 20.12 -2.74 -29.40
C ILE A 692 19.61 -3.42 -30.67
N GLU A 693 18.32 -3.31 -30.90
CA GLU A 693 17.65 -3.69 -32.15
C GLU A 693 17.23 -2.41 -32.88
N ASN A 694 17.85 -2.17 -34.03
CA ASN A 694 17.54 -1.03 -34.88
C ASN A 694 16.53 -1.44 -35.95
N LYS A 695 15.29 -0.96 -35.85
CA LYS A 695 14.21 -1.19 -36.83
C LYS A 695 14.13 0.00 -37.79
N GLU A 696 13.34 -0.08 -38.86
CA GLU A 696 13.25 1.05 -39.79
C GLU A 696 12.60 2.28 -39.12
N SER A 697 11.49 2.10 -38.41
CA SER A 697 10.76 3.20 -37.75
C SER A 697 11.01 3.34 -36.25
N ALA A 698 11.73 2.41 -35.61
CA ALA A 698 11.92 2.39 -34.16
C ALA A 698 13.31 1.92 -33.76
N VAL A 699 13.74 2.28 -32.55
CA VAL A 699 14.96 1.75 -31.93
C VAL A 699 14.58 1.12 -30.59
N VAL A 700 15.00 -0.12 -30.36
CA VAL A 700 14.66 -0.88 -29.16
C VAL A 700 15.94 -1.28 -28.43
N TRP A 701 16.02 -0.94 -27.15
CA TRP A 701 17.05 -1.43 -26.25
C TRP A 701 16.49 -2.58 -25.41
N HIS A 702 17.10 -3.75 -25.51
CA HIS A 702 16.73 -4.98 -24.81
C HIS A 702 17.63 -5.19 -23.60
N HIS A 703 17.06 -5.62 -22.49
CA HIS A 703 17.79 -5.94 -21.26
C HIS A 703 17.31 -7.25 -20.61
N GLN A 704 16.79 -8.16 -21.43
CA GLN A 704 16.26 -9.45 -20.97
C GLN A 704 17.34 -10.33 -20.35
N ASP A 705 18.54 -10.33 -20.94
CA ASP A 705 19.66 -11.16 -20.49
C ASP A 705 20.59 -10.42 -19.50
N ALA A 706 20.27 -9.17 -19.14
CA ALA A 706 20.97 -8.40 -18.13
C ALA A 706 20.55 -8.83 -16.72
N ASP A 707 21.35 -8.47 -15.71
CA ASP A 707 20.93 -8.61 -14.31
C ASP A 707 19.55 -7.95 -14.11
N PRO A 708 18.55 -8.64 -13.54
CA PRO A 708 17.18 -8.13 -13.50
C PRO A 708 17.02 -6.80 -12.76
N ASP A 709 17.78 -6.57 -11.68
CA ASP A 709 17.70 -5.35 -10.88
C ASP A 709 18.45 -4.21 -11.59
N PHE A 710 19.67 -4.47 -12.07
CA PHE A 710 20.50 -3.49 -12.75
C PHE A 710 19.97 -3.11 -14.13
N GLY A 711 19.55 -4.08 -14.94
CA GLY A 711 18.94 -3.85 -16.24
C GLY A 711 17.65 -3.04 -16.14
N LEU A 712 16.82 -3.28 -15.12
CA LEU A 712 15.61 -2.50 -14.87
C LEU A 712 15.89 -1.08 -14.37
N PHE A 713 16.96 -0.89 -13.61
CA PHE A 713 17.46 0.42 -13.22
C PHE A 713 17.94 1.21 -14.45
N GLN A 714 18.82 0.60 -15.25
CA GLN A 714 19.36 1.19 -16.49
C GLN A 714 18.25 1.50 -17.50
N ALA A 715 17.25 0.63 -17.64
CA ALA A 715 16.07 0.88 -18.46
C ALA A 715 15.32 2.17 -18.06
N LYS A 716 15.25 2.46 -16.76
CA LYS A 716 14.56 3.65 -16.25
C LYS A 716 15.39 4.91 -16.51
N GLU A 717 16.69 4.87 -16.20
CA GLU A 717 17.58 6.00 -16.46
C GLU A 717 17.65 6.30 -17.96
N LEU A 718 17.70 5.27 -18.81
CA LEU A 718 17.61 5.39 -20.26
C LEU A 718 16.29 6.02 -20.69
N HIS A 719 15.16 5.56 -20.14
CA HIS A 719 13.84 6.13 -20.43
C HIS A 719 13.76 7.62 -20.07
N ASP A 720 14.14 7.98 -18.83
CA ASP A 720 14.09 9.36 -18.34
C ASP A 720 15.07 10.25 -19.13
N HIS A 721 16.25 9.73 -19.50
CA HIS A 721 17.21 10.45 -20.34
C HIS A 721 16.64 10.72 -21.75
N LEU A 722 16.08 9.69 -22.39
CA LEU A 722 15.50 9.80 -23.73
C LEU A 722 14.25 10.70 -23.74
N GLU A 723 13.36 10.62 -22.75
CA GLU A 723 12.18 11.52 -22.67
C GLU A 723 12.60 12.99 -22.59
N ASN A 724 13.63 13.30 -21.81
CA ASN A 724 14.12 14.67 -21.67
C ASN A 724 14.78 15.19 -22.96
N VAL A 725 15.58 14.36 -23.63
CA VAL A 725 16.29 14.74 -24.87
C VAL A 725 15.31 14.88 -26.05
N LEU A 726 14.32 13.99 -26.12
CA LEU A 726 13.35 13.92 -27.21
C LEU A 726 12.06 14.70 -26.95
N ALA A 727 12.00 15.53 -25.90
CA ALA A 727 10.78 16.22 -25.48
C ALA A 727 10.11 17.08 -26.58
N ASN A 728 10.90 17.57 -27.54
CA ASN A 728 10.43 18.39 -28.67
C ASN A 728 10.34 17.62 -29.99
N GLU A 729 10.72 16.34 -30.00
CA GLU A 729 10.67 15.48 -31.18
C GLU A 729 9.30 14.77 -31.27
N PRO A 730 8.80 14.46 -32.47
CA PRO A 730 7.50 13.81 -32.67
C PRO A 730 7.56 12.29 -32.39
N VAL A 731 8.16 11.89 -31.27
CA VAL A 731 8.41 10.51 -30.86
C VAL A 731 7.93 10.25 -29.45
N VAL A 732 7.74 8.99 -29.12
CA VAL A 732 7.36 8.52 -27.80
C VAL A 732 8.36 7.47 -27.35
N VAL A 733 8.88 7.64 -26.15
CA VAL A 733 9.66 6.63 -25.44
C VAL A 733 8.68 5.76 -24.67
N LYS A 734 8.69 4.46 -24.91
CA LYS A 734 7.87 3.48 -24.18
C LYS A 734 8.76 2.46 -23.53
N ARG A 735 8.41 2.07 -22.32
CA ARG A 735 9.03 0.94 -21.63
C ARG A 735 8.12 -0.28 -21.69
N GLY A 736 8.68 -1.40 -22.12
CA GLY A 736 8.01 -2.70 -22.18
C GLY A 736 8.61 -3.70 -21.19
N GLN A 737 8.17 -4.95 -21.28
CA GLN A 737 8.77 -6.04 -20.51
C GLN A 737 10.16 -6.34 -21.07
N HIS A 738 11.19 -6.03 -20.29
CA HIS A 738 12.61 -6.15 -20.65
C HIS A 738 13.11 -5.25 -21.79
N ILE A 739 12.36 -4.21 -22.17
CA ILE A 739 12.74 -3.33 -23.28
C ILE A 739 12.47 -1.84 -23.00
N VAL A 740 13.23 -0.97 -23.65
CA VAL A 740 12.93 0.46 -23.86
C VAL A 740 12.88 0.71 -25.36
N GLU A 741 11.73 1.14 -25.87
CA GLU A 741 11.48 1.37 -27.29
C GLU A 741 11.22 2.86 -27.54
N VAL A 742 11.90 3.44 -28.52
CA VAL A 742 11.56 4.77 -29.06
C VAL A 742 10.91 4.58 -30.43
N LYS A 743 9.73 5.17 -30.62
CA LYS A 743 8.98 5.13 -31.88
C LYS A 743 8.22 6.43 -32.15
N PRO A 744 7.83 6.71 -33.39
CA PRO A 744 7.02 7.87 -33.73
C PRO A 744 5.74 7.97 -32.91
N GLN A 745 5.37 9.21 -32.58
CA GLN A 745 4.13 9.50 -31.87
C GLN A 745 2.92 9.11 -32.73
N GLY A 746 1.91 8.52 -32.08
CA GLY A 746 0.68 8.10 -32.76
C GLY A 746 0.82 6.80 -33.54
N LEU A 747 1.82 5.95 -33.22
CA LEU A 747 1.85 4.55 -33.67
C LEU A 747 1.42 3.60 -32.54
N SER A 748 0.39 2.81 -32.81
CA SER A 748 -0.06 1.72 -31.93
C SER A 748 -0.74 0.63 -32.73
N LYS A 749 -0.78 -0.59 -32.18
CA LYS A 749 -1.55 -1.69 -32.76
C LYS A 749 -3.04 -1.33 -32.87
N GLY A 750 -3.56 -0.48 -31.97
CA GLY A 750 -4.93 0.06 -32.05
C GLY A 750 -5.22 0.83 -33.33
N ILE A 751 -4.28 1.65 -33.78
CA ILE A 751 -4.43 2.43 -35.02
C ILE A 751 -4.47 1.52 -36.25
N VAL A 752 -3.77 0.38 -36.22
CA VAL A 752 -3.89 -0.65 -37.28
C VAL A 752 -5.33 -1.13 -37.38
N ALA A 753 -5.96 -1.47 -36.25
CA ALA A 753 -7.34 -1.94 -36.23
C ALA A 753 -8.29 -0.87 -36.81
N GLU A 754 -8.17 0.39 -36.37
CA GLU A 754 -8.94 1.54 -36.87
C GLU A 754 -8.77 1.76 -38.39
N ASN A 755 -7.53 1.74 -38.88
CA ASN A 755 -7.21 1.93 -40.29
C ASN A 755 -7.74 0.80 -41.16
N LEU A 756 -7.61 -0.46 -40.72
CA LEU A 756 -8.11 -1.62 -41.45
C LEU A 756 -9.63 -1.60 -41.53
N ILE A 757 -10.33 -1.32 -40.42
CA ILE A 757 -11.79 -1.17 -40.40
C ILE A 757 -12.22 -0.05 -41.36
N SER A 758 -11.53 1.09 -41.33
CA SER A 758 -11.82 2.24 -42.20
C SER A 758 -11.57 1.95 -43.68
N SER A 759 -10.47 1.28 -44.02
CA SER A 759 -10.16 0.85 -45.39
C SER A 759 -11.11 -0.21 -45.92
N MET A 760 -11.60 -1.11 -45.08
CA MET A 760 -12.63 -2.08 -45.46
C MET A 760 -13.96 -1.37 -45.77
N ARG A 761 -14.34 -0.38 -44.96
CA ARG A 761 -15.53 0.45 -45.19
C ARG A 761 -15.44 1.26 -46.48
N SER A 762 -14.30 1.90 -46.76
CA SER A 762 -14.12 2.69 -47.99
C SER A 762 -14.16 1.83 -49.26
N LYS A 763 -13.73 0.56 -49.18
CA LYS A 763 -13.84 -0.44 -50.26
C LYS A 763 -15.24 -1.07 -50.40
N GLY A 764 -16.24 -0.60 -49.64
CA GLY A 764 -17.63 -1.07 -49.72
C GLY A 764 -17.89 -2.43 -49.05
N LYS A 765 -16.94 -2.92 -48.24
CA LYS A 765 -17.04 -4.20 -47.51
C LYS A 765 -16.86 -3.96 -46.01
N SER A 766 -17.77 -3.23 -45.39
CA SER A 766 -17.73 -3.01 -43.93
C SER A 766 -17.69 -4.35 -43.19
N PRO A 767 -16.84 -4.51 -42.16
CA PRO A 767 -16.79 -5.76 -41.41
C PRO A 767 -18.09 -5.97 -40.62
N ASP A 768 -18.71 -7.13 -40.78
CA ASP A 768 -19.84 -7.59 -39.96
C ASP A 768 -19.39 -8.57 -38.85
N PHE A 769 -18.13 -9.04 -38.92
CA PHE A 769 -17.45 -9.85 -37.92
C PHE A 769 -16.03 -9.32 -37.66
N LEU A 770 -15.63 -9.25 -36.39
CA LEU A 770 -14.26 -8.93 -35.99
C LEU A 770 -13.76 -9.89 -34.91
N LEU A 771 -12.67 -10.60 -35.20
CA LEU A 771 -11.91 -11.38 -34.23
C LEU A 771 -10.56 -10.72 -34.00
N CYS A 772 -10.22 -10.41 -32.76
CA CYS A 772 -8.92 -9.86 -32.36
C CYS A 772 -8.36 -10.70 -31.21
N ILE A 773 -7.18 -11.30 -31.40
CA ILE A 773 -6.50 -12.08 -30.36
C ILE A 773 -5.12 -11.49 -30.09
N GLY A 774 -4.82 -11.27 -28.82
CA GLY A 774 -3.53 -10.75 -28.34
C GLY A 774 -3.19 -11.24 -26.94
N ASP A 775 -1.99 -10.97 -26.45
CA ASP A 775 -1.53 -11.40 -25.13
C ASP A 775 -0.79 -10.33 -24.34
N ASP A 776 -0.24 -9.29 -24.95
CA ASP A 776 0.58 -8.35 -24.21
C ASP A 776 -0.09 -6.99 -24.00
N ARG A 777 0.62 -6.09 -23.31
CA ARG A 777 0.13 -4.73 -23.04
C ARG A 777 -0.08 -3.91 -24.32
N SER A 778 0.64 -4.21 -25.40
CA SER A 778 0.48 -3.50 -26.68
C SER A 778 -0.80 -3.90 -27.41
N ASP A 779 -1.33 -5.09 -27.13
CA ASP A 779 -2.60 -5.57 -27.70
C ASP A 779 -3.82 -4.95 -27.04
N GLU A 780 -3.69 -4.45 -25.81
CA GLU A 780 -4.73 -3.67 -25.14
C GLU A 780 -5.13 -2.43 -25.94
N ASP A 781 -4.18 -1.82 -26.68
CA ASP A 781 -4.47 -0.70 -27.60
C ASP A 781 -5.43 -1.15 -28.73
N MET A 782 -5.34 -2.41 -29.20
CA MET A 782 -6.29 -2.97 -30.18
C MET A 782 -7.67 -3.14 -29.57
N PHE A 783 -7.74 -3.76 -28.38
CA PHE A 783 -9.02 -4.00 -27.72
C PHE A 783 -9.75 -2.71 -27.41
N GLU A 784 -9.04 -1.69 -26.91
CA GLU A 784 -9.60 -0.38 -26.62
C GLU A 784 -10.09 0.32 -27.91
N SER A 785 -9.29 0.31 -28.97
CA SER A 785 -9.64 0.93 -30.25
C SER A 785 -10.88 0.28 -30.89
N ILE A 786 -10.98 -1.05 -30.83
CA ILE A 786 -12.16 -1.81 -31.28
C ILE A 786 -13.39 -1.44 -30.44
N ALA A 787 -13.25 -1.36 -29.11
CA ALA A 787 -14.34 -0.97 -28.22
C ALA A 787 -14.84 0.46 -28.49
N ARG A 788 -13.93 1.42 -28.68
CA ARG A 788 -14.25 2.81 -29.04
C ARG A 788 -14.95 2.90 -30.40
N SER A 789 -14.45 2.15 -31.39
CA SER A 789 -15.05 2.09 -32.73
C SER A 789 -16.45 1.49 -32.74
N SER A 790 -16.72 0.53 -31.84
CA SER A 790 -18.05 -0.04 -31.62
C SER A 790 -19.00 0.89 -30.87
N ALA A 791 -18.50 1.75 -30.00
CA ALA A 791 -19.30 2.67 -29.19
C ALA A 791 -19.66 3.98 -29.93
N ASN A 792 -19.06 4.25 -31.09
CA ASN A 792 -19.30 5.47 -31.85
C ASN A 792 -20.60 5.38 -32.66
N PRO A 793 -21.65 6.17 -32.32
CA PRO A 793 -22.97 6.09 -32.95
C PRO A 793 -22.99 6.60 -34.41
N THR A 794 -21.92 7.26 -34.86
CA THR A 794 -21.81 7.78 -36.25
C THR A 794 -21.30 6.74 -37.26
N LEU A 795 -20.87 5.58 -36.79
CA LEU A 795 -20.31 4.52 -37.61
C LEU A 795 -21.24 3.28 -37.61
N PRO A 796 -21.36 2.54 -38.73
CA PRO A 796 -22.11 1.29 -38.73
C PRO A 796 -21.55 0.32 -37.70
N ALA A 797 -22.40 -0.16 -36.79
CA ALA A 797 -22.02 -1.12 -35.76
C ALA A 797 -21.55 -2.44 -36.42
N ILE A 798 -20.43 -2.97 -35.95
CA ILE A 798 -19.99 -4.33 -36.30
C ILE A 798 -20.90 -5.29 -35.53
N ALA A 799 -21.55 -6.22 -36.22
CA ALA A 799 -22.58 -7.08 -35.62
C ALA A 799 -21.99 -8.02 -34.56
N GLU A 800 -20.83 -8.61 -34.85
CA GLU A 800 -20.18 -9.59 -33.96
C GLU A 800 -18.72 -9.22 -33.70
N ILE A 801 -18.37 -8.95 -32.43
CA ILE A 801 -17.01 -8.58 -32.00
C ILE A 801 -16.50 -9.57 -30.95
N PHE A 802 -15.33 -10.15 -31.23
CA PHE A 802 -14.60 -11.07 -30.39
C PHE A 802 -13.19 -10.53 -30.13
N ALA A 803 -13.04 -9.66 -29.14
CA ALA A 803 -11.73 -9.27 -28.61
C ALA A 803 -11.33 -10.23 -27.49
N CYS A 804 -10.19 -10.91 -27.65
CA CYS A 804 -9.77 -12.04 -26.84
C CYS A 804 -8.31 -11.91 -26.38
N THR A 805 -8.05 -12.08 -25.08
CA THR A 805 -6.69 -12.14 -24.53
C THR A 805 -6.23 -13.59 -24.32
N VAL A 806 -4.93 -13.87 -24.45
CA VAL A 806 -4.36 -15.18 -24.10
C VAL A 806 -3.96 -15.23 -22.63
N GLY A 807 -4.50 -16.21 -21.91
CA GLY A 807 -4.38 -16.39 -20.47
C GLY A 807 -5.47 -15.69 -19.66
N GLN A 808 -5.71 -16.20 -18.45
CA GLN A 808 -6.66 -15.59 -17.51
C GLN A 808 -6.02 -14.42 -16.77
N LYS A 809 -5.98 -13.26 -17.43
CA LYS A 809 -5.38 -12.04 -16.89
C LYS A 809 -6.29 -10.82 -17.08
N PRO A 810 -6.11 -9.77 -16.26
CA PRO A 810 -6.79 -8.50 -16.46
C PRO A 810 -6.53 -7.96 -17.88
N SER A 811 -7.60 -7.62 -18.60
CA SER A 811 -7.55 -7.15 -19.99
C SER A 811 -8.81 -6.36 -20.31
N MET A 812 -8.72 -5.44 -21.28
CA MET A 812 -9.86 -4.76 -21.91
C MET A 812 -10.60 -5.68 -22.89
N ALA A 813 -10.02 -6.84 -23.22
CA ALA A 813 -10.68 -7.87 -24.00
C ALA A 813 -11.94 -8.39 -23.29
N LYS A 814 -12.99 -8.70 -24.06
CA LYS A 814 -14.22 -9.30 -23.54
C LYS A 814 -14.07 -10.80 -23.30
N TYR A 815 -13.13 -11.45 -23.99
CA TYR A 815 -12.93 -12.89 -23.94
C TYR A 815 -11.50 -13.26 -23.56
N TYR A 816 -11.32 -14.51 -23.12
CA TYR A 816 -10.00 -15.13 -22.97
C TYR A 816 -9.96 -16.55 -23.52
N VAL A 817 -8.74 -17.01 -23.76
CA VAL A 817 -8.37 -18.42 -24.01
C VAL A 817 -7.25 -18.80 -23.06
N ASP A 818 -7.13 -20.06 -22.66
CA ASP A 818 -6.21 -20.41 -21.56
C ASP A 818 -4.74 -20.35 -21.98
N ASP A 819 -4.44 -20.78 -23.21
CA ASP A 819 -3.09 -20.84 -23.74
C ASP A 819 -3.05 -20.76 -25.28
N ILE A 820 -1.84 -20.80 -25.83
CA ILE A 820 -1.56 -20.75 -27.27
C ILE A 820 -2.14 -21.98 -27.98
N VAL A 821 -2.18 -23.15 -27.34
CA VAL A 821 -2.75 -24.37 -27.94
C VAL A 821 -4.24 -24.18 -28.19
N GLU A 822 -4.95 -23.56 -27.25
CA GLU A 822 -6.36 -23.19 -27.44
C GLU A 822 -6.55 -22.14 -28.54
N VAL A 823 -5.66 -21.16 -28.67
CA VAL A 823 -5.69 -20.19 -29.80
C VAL A 823 -5.65 -20.94 -31.14
N ILE A 824 -4.65 -21.81 -31.32
CA ILE A 824 -4.47 -22.57 -32.55
C ILE A 824 -5.65 -23.54 -32.80
N GLY A 825 -6.17 -24.16 -31.73
CA GLY A 825 -7.35 -25.03 -31.79
C GLY A 825 -8.61 -24.28 -32.24
N LEU A 826 -8.86 -23.10 -31.67
CA LEU A 826 -9.96 -22.21 -32.06
C LEU A 826 -9.87 -21.82 -33.53
N LEU A 827 -8.71 -21.31 -33.95
CA LEU A 827 -8.50 -20.86 -35.33
C LEU A 827 -8.60 -22.01 -36.34
N ARG A 828 -8.23 -23.24 -35.95
CA ARG A 828 -8.43 -24.44 -36.77
C ARG A 828 -9.91 -24.81 -36.92
N GLY A 829 -10.68 -24.71 -35.85
CA GLY A 829 -12.10 -25.10 -35.83
C GLY A 829 -13.00 -24.21 -36.68
N ILE A 830 -12.60 -22.95 -36.91
CA ILE A 830 -13.35 -21.96 -37.70
C ILE A 830 -13.62 -22.45 -39.14
N PRO A 831 -12.59 -22.78 -39.97
CA PRO A 831 -12.82 -23.25 -41.33
C PRO A 831 -13.41 -24.66 -41.42
N GLU A 832 -13.18 -25.53 -40.42
CA GLU A 832 -13.73 -26.90 -40.39
C GLU A 832 -15.26 -26.89 -40.16
N ALA A 833 -15.78 -25.92 -39.40
CA ALA A 833 -17.21 -25.75 -39.17
C ALA A 833 -17.99 -25.33 -40.44
N THR A 834 -17.34 -24.72 -41.44
CA THR A 834 -17.94 -24.34 -42.73
C THR A 834 -17.98 -25.47 -43.76
N VAL A 835 -17.24 -26.57 -43.55
CA VAL A 835 -17.13 -27.69 -44.52
C VAL A 835 -18.07 -28.85 -44.21
N GLN A 836 -18.67 -28.92 -43.00
CA GLN A 836 -19.71 -29.93 -42.74
C GLN A 836 -20.97 -29.65 -43.57
N PRO A 837 -21.33 -30.53 -44.53
CA PRO A 837 -22.61 -30.42 -45.20
C PRO A 837 -23.73 -30.83 -44.23
N ASN A 838 -24.85 -30.11 -44.27
CA ASN A 838 -26.11 -30.57 -43.66
C ASN A 838 -26.51 -31.95 -44.17
#